data_AF-A0A432WTE8-F1
#
_entry.id   AF-A0A432WTE8-F1
#
_cell.length_a   1.000
_cell.length_b   1.000
_cell.length_c   1.000
_cell.angle_alpha   90.00
_cell.angle_beta   90.00
_cell.angle_gamma   90.00
#
_symmetry.space_group_name_H-M   'P 1'
#
loop_
_entity.id
_entity.type
_entity.pdbx_description
1 polymer ?
#
loop_
_entity_poly.entity_id
_entity_poly.type
_entity_poly.pdbx_seq_one_letter_code
_entity_poly.pdbx_strand_id
1 'polypeptide(L)'
;MHPKLSNFSRAHKWLMLAVACTFLAACGDDGRDSILGIDDNVALPPTVTVVAPANNSTDVAVNSTVITAQFSEAVDPITAANFILVCSSPCSSPTGTVAMNAANTVATYTVANPTELDELTLYTATITSATSVRTNLSLAQPFEWQFTTAEALDTTRPQVTSTKPLTASPEPASNVPVNTTVSAVFNEDMLASTITSSNFTVTCAAPCVSPIGTVSYDSSTHSATFTADENLEFEATYTATITSSVTDLAGNQLAGNQGSADTESDYTWQFVTGTTVDTTRPRVTITVPTTTNPGPTDEVPVNTGITAVFSEDMLATTINENSFTVTCEEPCISPVGTVNYVVASRSAVFSPEDNLEEDVTYTATIEQTVTDVAGNLLAGNQAPATNASDYIWAFTTVAPIPADNISVQSTEPMYNGMIAVCPSASINATFEIPSGTRLDPNTVNHSTFIIFEDADPANTIVADSIQLDLDTGTIATFTPQNQLAENITYRATIKSGANGVKDLMIPGNEMVEDYVWIFTTEPPTESCLEPANLRTVEPFGSFGGISGITNQGLLTVINGDLGTIAASTLITGFVSEPGCEYTITTLNEGKVNGKIYTAPPPPTVACPQDGTAVTEAIAIQARLDAEAAYLSLTPANMPGGQNPGNENLGNLTLAPGIYTAQSGAFSIQGGDLTLDAQGNQNAVWVFQMATTLTVGGPGADFPQSVILVNGAQAKNIFWQVGSAATINAAGGGTMKGTIIAQEGVSISTSGNVNIVTLDGRALSLGASVTMVNTVVNVPAE
;
A
#
# COMPACT_ATOMS: atom_id res chain seq x y z
N MET A 1 -6.81 -24.86 -52.75
CA MET A 1 -6.02 -26.01 -53.29
C MET A 1 -4.55 -25.62 -53.40
N HIS A 2 -3.67 -26.61 -53.51
CA HIS A 2 -2.19 -26.56 -53.64
C HIS A 2 -1.55 -25.46 -54.52
N PRO A 3 -0.22 -25.18 -54.40
CA PRO A 3 0.72 -25.47 -53.29
C PRO A 3 1.70 -24.30 -52.93
N LYS A 4 2.61 -24.58 -51.98
CA LYS A 4 3.73 -23.71 -51.53
C LYS A 4 5.00 -23.79 -52.43
N LEU A 5 6.00 -22.96 -52.08
CA LEU A 5 7.46 -23.07 -52.28
C LEU A 5 8.07 -22.52 -53.60
N SER A 6 8.87 -21.45 -53.48
CA SER A 6 10.35 -21.59 -53.47
C SER A 6 11.11 -20.33 -53.03
N ASN A 7 12.01 -20.54 -52.07
CA ASN A 7 13.04 -19.68 -51.48
C ASN A 7 13.71 -18.58 -52.34
N PHE A 8 14.00 -17.46 -51.65
CA PHE A 8 15.25 -16.69 -51.59
C PHE A 8 16.11 -16.40 -52.85
N SER A 9 16.56 -15.14 -52.86
CA SER A 9 17.66 -14.54 -53.63
C SER A 9 18.99 -15.35 -53.57
N ARG A 10 19.96 -15.14 -54.48
CA ARG A 10 20.92 -14.02 -54.35
C ARG A 10 21.84 -13.75 -55.57
N ALA A 11 22.26 -12.48 -55.64
CA ALA A 11 23.59 -11.97 -55.99
C ALA A 11 24.14 -12.06 -57.44
N HIS A 12 25.03 -11.10 -57.73
CA HIS A 12 26.27 -11.08 -58.56
C HIS A 12 26.51 -9.62 -59.00
N LYS A 13 27.65 -8.93 -58.79
CA LYS A 13 29.02 -9.23 -58.28
C LYS A 13 29.44 -8.08 -57.31
N TRP A 14 30.55 -8.07 -56.57
CA TRP A 14 31.91 -8.67 -56.71
C TRP A 14 32.40 -9.17 -55.33
N LEU A 15 32.84 -10.44 -55.18
CA LEU A 15 34.20 -11.01 -55.44
C LEU A 15 35.16 -10.78 -54.24
N MET A 16 35.32 -11.72 -53.28
CA MET A 16 36.14 -12.97 -53.27
C MET A 16 37.66 -12.73 -53.41
N LEU A 17 38.59 -13.44 -52.74
CA LEU A 17 38.63 -14.70 -51.94
C LEU A 17 39.70 -14.50 -50.79
N ALA A 18 40.15 -15.40 -49.88
CA ALA A 18 40.08 -16.85 -49.64
C ALA A 18 40.38 -17.20 -48.14
N VAL A 19 39.77 -18.25 -47.53
CA VAL A 19 40.28 -19.63 -47.29
C VAL A 19 41.31 -19.79 -46.14
N ALA A 20 41.15 -20.84 -45.30
CA ALA A 20 41.86 -21.06 -44.03
C ALA A 20 42.85 -22.24 -44.05
N CYS A 21 43.76 -22.33 -43.05
CA CYS A 21 44.11 -23.58 -42.33
C CYS A 21 45.12 -23.43 -41.15
N THR A 22 44.68 -23.78 -39.93
CA THR A 22 45.34 -24.61 -38.88
C THR A 22 46.76 -24.34 -38.31
N PHE A 23 46.84 -24.52 -36.97
CA PHE A 23 48.00 -24.92 -36.11
C PHE A 23 49.20 -23.98 -35.93
N LEU A 24 49.32 -23.38 -34.73
CA LEU A 24 50.22 -23.85 -33.66
C LEU A 24 49.98 -23.07 -32.34
N ALA A 25 50.51 -23.56 -31.22
CA ALA A 25 50.37 -22.94 -29.89
C ALA A 25 51.74 -22.59 -29.28
N ALA A 26 51.83 -21.43 -28.62
CA ALA A 26 52.95 -21.02 -27.76
C ALA A 26 52.50 -19.89 -26.81
N CYS A 27 53.11 -19.81 -25.62
CA CYS A 27 52.95 -18.69 -24.68
C CYS A 27 53.90 -17.53 -25.06
N GLY A 28 53.61 -16.30 -24.60
CA GLY A 28 54.55 -15.17 -24.66
C GLY A 28 53.92 -13.84 -24.23
N ASP A 29 54.40 -13.31 -23.11
CA ASP A 29 53.87 -12.14 -22.38
C ASP A 29 53.90 -10.77 -23.11
N ASP A 30 53.21 -9.80 -22.48
CA ASP A 30 53.56 -8.37 -22.39
C ASP A 30 53.62 -7.51 -23.68
N GLY A 31 52.41 -7.15 -24.14
CA GLY A 31 51.97 -5.74 -24.11
C GLY A 31 52.62 -4.71 -25.04
N ARG A 32 51.86 -4.30 -26.07
CA ARG A 32 51.62 -2.88 -26.44
C ARG A 32 50.34 -2.68 -27.26
N ASP A 33 49.61 -1.62 -26.91
CA ASP A 33 48.77 -0.77 -27.77
C ASP A 33 47.90 -1.46 -28.85
N SER A 34 46.66 -1.82 -28.49
CA SER A 34 45.58 -2.02 -29.47
C SER A 34 45.08 -0.66 -29.97
N ILE A 35 45.73 -0.15 -31.02
CA ILE A 35 45.16 0.95 -31.82
C ILE A 35 43.96 0.42 -32.62
N LEU A 36 42.88 1.20 -32.71
CA LEU A 36 41.57 0.81 -33.27
C LEU A 36 40.71 -0.12 -32.39
N GLY A 37 40.27 0.38 -31.23
CA GLY A 37 39.00 -0.05 -30.65
C GLY A 37 37.83 0.74 -31.26
N ILE A 38 36.78 0.04 -31.71
CA ILE A 38 35.44 0.61 -31.86
C ILE A 38 34.59 -0.10 -30.81
N ASP A 39 34.53 0.49 -29.62
CA ASP A 39 33.40 0.28 -28.73
C ASP A 39 32.36 1.33 -29.10
N ASP A 40 31.16 0.91 -29.49
CA ASP A 40 30.02 1.81 -29.79
C ASP A 40 29.39 2.34 -28.49
N ASN A 41 30.22 2.91 -27.62
CA ASN A 41 29.85 3.53 -26.36
C ASN A 41 30.12 5.05 -26.47
N VAL A 42 29.22 5.74 -27.18
CA VAL A 42 29.36 7.17 -27.48
C VAL A 42 29.38 7.96 -26.18
N ALA A 43 30.46 8.69 -25.93
CA ALA A 43 30.57 9.55 -24.76
C ALA A 43 29.46 10.61 -24.79
N LEU A 44 28.59 10.58 -23.78
CA LEU A 44 27.52 11.56 -23.58
C LEU A 44 28.06 12.77 -22.79
N PRO A 45 27.51 13.98 -23.02
CA PRO A 45 27.72 15.12 -22.14
C PRO A 45 27.05 14.90 -20.78
N PRO A 46 27.50 15.60 -19.72
CA PRO A 46 26.77 15.63 -18.46
C PRO A 46 25.41 16.32 -18.67
N THR A 47 24.41 15.91 -17.88
CA THR A 47 23.07 16.51 -17.81
C THR A 47 22.77 16.92 -16.37
N VAL A 48 21.88 17.90 -16.19
CA VAL A 48 21.25 18.14 -14.87
C VAL A 48 20.13 17.12 -14.71
N THR A 49 20.00 16.50 -13.54
CA THR A 49 19.02 15.44 -13.26
C THR A 49 18.00 15.82 -12.19
N VAL A 50 18.38 16.67 -11.24
CA VAL A 50 17.52 17.14 -10.14
C VAL A 50 17.90 18.60 -9.83
N VAL A 51 16.91 19.42 -9.45
CA VAL A 51 17.11 20.78 -8.95
C VAL A 51 16.23 21.03 -7.73
N ALA A 52 16.70 21.89 -6.83
CA ALA A 52 15.92 22.40 -5.69
C ALA A 52 16.12 23.93 -5.58
N PRO A 53 15.08 24.78 -5.45
CA PRO A 53 13.66 24.42 -5.56
C PRO A 53 13.31 23.76 -6.90
N ALA A 54 12.27 22.94 -6.92
CA ALA A 54 11.80 22.24 -8.11
C ALA A 54 11.43 23.23 -9.24
N ASN A 55 11.54 22.80 -10.50
CA ASN A 55 11.23 23.67 -11.64
C ASN A 55 9.74 24.06 -11.66
N ASN A 56 9.47 25.35 -11.89
CA ASN A 56 8.15 25.99 -11.84
C ASN A 56 7.46 25.95 -10.47
N SER A 57 8.18 25.66 -9.38
CA SER A 57 7.64 25.76 -8.01
C SER A 57 7.15 27.19 -7.69
N THR A 58 6.03 27.28 -6.98
CA THR A 58 5.54 28.51 -6.35
C THR A 58 5.78 28.46 -4.84
N ASP A 59 5.53 29.58 -4.16
CA ASP A 59 5.52 29.68 -2.70
C ASP A 59 6.84 29.28 -2.01
N VAL A 60 7.95 29.36 -2.74
CA VAL A 60 9.30 29.15 -2.20
C VAL A 60 9.62 30.25 -1.18
N ALA A 61 9.99 29.88 0.04
CA ALA A 61 10.21 30.87 1.09
C ALA A 61 11.34 31.87 0.73
N VAL A 62 11.18 33.15 1.10
CA VAL A 62 12.22 34.15 0.83
C VAL A 62 13.51 33.92 1.64
N ASN A 63 13.48 33.08 2.68
CA ASN A 63 14.67 32.60 3.38
C ASN A 63 15.24 31.26 2.84
N SER A 64 14.71 30.69 1.75
CA SER A 64 15.30 29.55 1.04
C SER A 64 16.59 29.95 0.31
N THR A 65 17.64 30.22 1.08
CA THR A 65 18.94 30.73 0.60
C THR A 65 19.76 29.72 -0.21
N VAL A 66 19.31 28.47 -0.33
CA VAL A 66 20.08 27.37 -0.90
C VAL A 66 19.38 26.83 -2.15
N ILE A 67 19.97 27.09 -3.32
CA ILE A 67 19.51 26.61 -4.61
C ILE A 67 20.52 25.57 -5.12
N THR A 68 20.07 24.41 -5.58
CA THR A 68 20.94 23.28 -5.96
C THR A 68 20.63 22.73 -7.35
N ALA A 69 21.66 22.13 -7.97
CA ALA A 69 21.55 21.34 -9.19
C ALA A 69 22.44 20.10 -9.10
N GLN A 70 21.85 18.93 -9.33
CA GLN A 70 22.54 17.63 -9.43
C GLN A 70 22.83 17.27 -10.88
N PHE A 71 24.00 16.70 -11.13
CA PHE A 71 24.47 16.24 -12.43
C PHE A 71 24.49 14.70 -12.53
N SER A 72 24.25 14.17 -13.73
CA SER A 72 24.30 12.73 -14.03
C SER A 72 25.70 12.10 -13.92
N GLU A 73 26.76 12.91 -13.89
CA GLU A 73 28.11 12.49 -13.51
C GLU A 73 28.91 13.65 -12.90
N ALA A 74 30.09 13.33 -12.36
CA ALA A 74 30.97 14.33 -11.74
C ALA A 74 31.47 15.36 -12.77
N VAL A 75 31.32 16.65 -12.45
CA VAL A 75 31.73 17.78 -13.30
C VAL A 75 32.94 18.53 -12.74
N ASP A 76 33.68 19.22 -13.59
CA ASP A 76 34.69 20.19 -13.18
C ASP A 76 34.03 21.25 -12.26
N PRO A 77 34.64 21.62 -11.12
CA PRO A 77 34.02 22.51 -10.15
C PRO A 77 33.55 23.85 -10.75
N ILE A 78 32.23 24.04 -10.78
CA ILE A 78 31.60 25.25 -11.30
C ILE A 78 31.51 26.36 -10.23
N THR A 79 31.33 27.60 -10.68
CA THR A 79 31.35 28.79 -9.82
C THR A 79 30.10 29.67 -10.02
N ALA A 80 29.96 30.76 -9.27
CA ALA A 80 28.92 31.77 -9.47
C ALA A 80 28.99 32.52 -10.83
N ALA A 81 29.99 32.25 -11.67
CA ALA A 81 30.01 32.66 -13.08
C ALA A 81 29.36 31.63 -14.03
N ASN A 82 29.11 30.43 -13.54
CA ASN A 82 28.59 29.27 -14.29
C ASN A 82 27.19 28.89 -13.83
N PHE A 83 26.92 28.96 -12.53
CA PHE A 83 25.60 28.84 -11.93
C PHE A 83 25.19 30.24 -11.47
N ILE A 84 24.22 30.83 -12.17
CA ILE A 84 23.69 32.17 -11.90
C ILE A 84 22.23 32.09 -11.47
N LEU A 85 21.78 33.07 -10.68
CA LEU A 85 20.40 33.26 -10.26
C LEU A 85 20.00 34.69 -10.62
N VAL A 86 18.93 34.86 -11.40
CA VAL A 86 18.49 36.16 -11.93
C VAL A 86 16.99 36.37 -11.77
N CYS A 87 16.57 37.62 -11.78
CA CYS A 87 15.17 38.03 -11.79
C CYS A 87 14.98 39.22 -12.74
N SER A 88 13.74 39.46 -13.17
CA SER A 88 13.40 40.64 -13.97
C SER A 88 13.10 41.86 -13.11
N SER A 89 13.42 43.05 -13.62
CA SER A 89 13.10 44.32 -12.98
C SER A 89 11.57 44.42 -12.72
N PRO A 90 11.10 44.81 -11.51
CA PRO A 90 11.80 45.66 -10.53
C PRO A 90 12.85 44.98 -9.63
N CYS A 91 12.86 43.66 -9.52
CA CYS A 91 13.75 42.92 -8.63
C CYS A 91 15.25 43.13 -8.95
N SER A 92 16.09 43.06 -7.91
CA SER A 92 17.55 42.99 -8.04
C SER A 92 18.02 41.55 -7.97
N SER A 93 18.75 41.07 -8.99
CA SER A 93 19.26 39.69 -8.98
C SER A 93 20.21 39.46 -7.79
N PRO A 94 20.00 38.40 -6.98
CA PRO A 94 20.76 38.15 -5.77
C PRO A 94 22.23 37.85 -6.04
N THR A 95 23.04 38.00 -5.01
CA THR A 95 24.45 37.59 -5.02
C THR A 95 24.64 36.34 -4.17
N GLY A 96 25.69 35.57 -4.45
CA GLY A 96 25.91 34.30 -3.77
C GLY A 96 27.21 33.61 -4.13
N THR A 97 27.47 32.50 -3.45
CA THR A 97 28.64 31.64 -3.65
C THR A 97 28.21 30.25 -4.09
N VAL A 98 28.95 29.65 -5.02
CA VAL A 98 28.70 28.29 -5.48
C VAL A 98 29.75 27.35 -4.90
N ALA A 99 29.28 26.25 -4.31
CA ALA A 99 30.10 25.15 -3.81
C ALA A 99 29.73 23.84 -4.53
N MET A 100 30.64 22.87 -4.53
CA MET A 100 30.39 21.50 -4.99
C MET A 100 30.34 20.54 -3.79
N ASN A 101 29.53 19.49 -3.88
CA ASN A 101 29.64 18.35 -2.96
C ASN A 101 30.98 17.59 -3.15
N ALA A 102 31.33 16.69 -2.23
CA ALA A 102 32.61 15.97 -2.26
C ALA A 102 32.80 15.02 -3.47
N ALA A 103 31.74 14.72 -4.22
CA ALA A 103 31.76 13.92 -5.45
C ALA A 103 31.80 14.78 -6.74
N ASN A 104 31.71 16.10 -6.62
CA ASN A 104 31.44 17.04 -7.72
C ASN A 104 30.19 16.71 -8.57
N THR A 105 29.19 16.04 -7.99
CA THR A 105 27.92 15.70 -8.64
C THR A 105 26.77 16.65 -8.29
N VAL A 106 26.90 17.46 -7.24
CA VAL A 106 25.90 18.48 -6.86
C VAL A 106 26.60 19.82 -6.73
N ALA A 107 26.05 20.85 -7.39
CA ALA A 107 26.40 22.24 -7.18
C ALA A 107 25.34 22.94 -6.32
N THR A 108 25.80 23.78 -5.40
CA THR A 108 24.97 24.50 -4.43
C THR A 108 25.27 25.99 -4.52
N TYR A 109 24.33 26.80 -4.98
CA TYR A 109 24.36 28.25 -4.91
C TYR A 109 23.74 28.69 -3.58
N THR A 110 24.55 29.31 -2.73
CA THR A 110 24.07 29.93 -1.48
C THR A 110 23.97 31.43 -1.67
N VAL A 111 22.77 31.97 -1.53
CA VAL A 111 22.48 33.42 -1.53
C VAL A 111 23.20 34.08 -0.35
N ALA A 112 23.84 35.23 -0.57
CA ALA A 112 24.73 35.86 0.39
C ALA A 112 24.01 36.41 1.64
N ASN A 113 22.71 36.66 1.54
CA ASN A 113 21.84 37.14 2.59
C ASN A 113 20.38 36.77 2.25
N PRO A 114 19.58 36.15 3.15
CA PRO A 114 18.17 35.83 2.87
C PRO A 114 17.32 37.03 2.43
N THR A 115 17.65 38.26 2.84
CA THR A 115 16.93 39.45 2.35
C THR A 115 17.37 39.94 0.95
N GLU A 116 17.98 39.07 0.12
CA GLU A 116 18.23 39.30 -1.31
C GLU A 116 17.25 38.54 -2.22
N LEU A 117 16.35 37.74 -1.65
CA LEU A 117 15.15 37.24 -2.35
C LEU A 117 13.98 38.19 -2.06
N ASP A 118 13.46 38.83 -3.11
CA ASP A 118 12.26 39.66 -3.07
C ASP A 118 11.01 38.75 -2.97
N GLU A 119 9.96 39.23 -2.30
CA GLU A 119 8.66 38.55 -2.16
C GLU A 119 7.93 38.41 -3.52
N LEU A 120 7.12 37.35 -3.69
CA LEU A 120 6.23 37.13 -4.85
C LEU A 120 6.93 37.29 -6.22
N THR A 121 8.19 36.89 -6.31
CA THR A 121 9.10 37.21 -7.41
C THR A 121 9.55 35.95 -8.15
N LEU A 122 9.43 35.97 -9.48
CA LEU A 122 9.91 34.92 -10.37
C LEU A 122 11.43 35.02 -10.53
N TYR A 123 12.13 34.00 -10.07
CA TYR A 123 13.55 33.80 -10.28
C TYR A 123 13.80 32.77 -11.38
N THR A 124 14.90 32.96 -12.12
CA THR A 124 15.43 32.01 -13.09
C THR A 124 16.84 31.63 -12.66
N ALA A 125 17.07 30.34 -12.45
CA ALA A 125 18.38 29.77 -12.19
C ALA A 125 18.93 29.17 -13.49
N THR A 126 20.24 29.34 -13.72
CA THR A 126 20.89 28.90 -14.97
C THR A 126 22.25 28.26 -14.69
N ILE A 127 22.44 27.02 -15.13
CA ILE A 127 23.78 26.44 -15.34
C ILE A 127 24.20 26.75 -16.78
N THR A 128 25.02 27.79 -16.96
CA THR A 128 25.50 28.24 -18.27
C THR A 128 26.52 27.29 -18.90
N SER A 129 27.28 26.56 -18.06
CA SER A 129 28.22 25.51 -18.48
C SER A 129 28.64 24.64 -17.30
N ALA A 130 28.65 23.31 -17.50
CA ALA A 130 29.35 22.34 -16.67
C ALA A 130 30.03 21.32 -17.58
N THR A 131 31.19 20.77 -17.19
CA THR A 131 32.02 19.86 -18.02
C THR A 131 32.30 18.58 -17.26
N SER A 132 32.08 17.42 -17.89
CA SER A 132 32.34 16.11 -17.27
C SER A 132 33.84 15.89 -17.03
N VAL A 133 34.20 15.51 -15.79
CA VAL A 133 35.59 15.16 -15.41
C VAL A 133 36.07 13.92 -16.19
N ARG A 134 35.14 13.05 -16.62
CA ARG A 134 35.43 11.77 -17.28
C ARG A 134 35.54 11.90 -18.80
N THR A 135 34.62 12.64 -19.43
CA THR A 135 34.52 12.72 -20.91
C THR A 135 35.09 14.02 -21.48
N ASN A 136 35.31 15.05 -20.65
CA ASN A 136 35.64 16.42 -21.06
C ASN A 136 34.62 16.99 -22.08
N LEU A 137 33.37 16.52 -22.02
CA LEU A 137 32.23 17.09 -22.74
C LEU A 137 31.50 18.06 -21.82
N SER A 138 31.07 19.20 -22.35
CA SER A 138 30.22 20.15 -21.63
C SER A 138 28.74 19.84 -21.84
N LEU A 139 27.89 20.34 -20.93
CA LEU A 139 26.43 20.47 -21.12
C LEU A 139 26.12 20.90 -22.57
N ALA A 140 25.21 20.18 -23.22
CA ALA A 140 24.89 20.41 -24.65
C ALA A 140 24.30 21.81 -24.93
N GLN A 141 23.63 22.38 -23.94
CA GLN A 141 23.09 23.73 -23.88
C GLN A 141 23.05 24.19 -22.41
N PRO A 142 22.92 25.50 -22.12
CA PRO A 142 22.58 25.95 -20.77
C PRO A 142 21.33 25.24 -20.24
N PHE A 143 21.35 24.89 -18.95
CA PHE A 143 20.18 24.37 -18.25
C PHE A 143 19.53 25.52 -17.47
N GLU A 144 18.25 25.78 -17.72
CA GLU A 144 17.48 26.87 -17.11
C GLU A 144 16.24 26.29 -16.42
N TRP A 145 15.96 26.76 -15.20
CA TRP A 145 14.74 26.43 -14.46
C TRP A 145 14.26 27.65 -13.66
N GLN A 146 13.00 27.65 -13.25
CA GLN A 146 12.36 28.79 -12.60
C GLN A 146 11.70 28.41 -11.28
N PHE A 147 11.56 29.37 -10.39
CA PHE A 147 10.74 29.26 -9.17
C PHE A 147 10.22 30.64 -8.77
N THR A 148 9.08 30.68 -8.06
CA THR A 148 8.46 31.92 -7.57
C THR A 148 8.47 31.95 -6.06
N THR A 149 8.93 33.05 -5.47
CA THR A 149 8.98 33.21 -4.01
C THR A 149 7.60 33.49 -3.38
N ALA A 150 7.44 33.15 -2.10
CA ALA A 150 6.28 33.47 -1.28
C ALA A 150 6.24 34.96 -0.84
N GLU A 151 5.17 35.35 -0.14
CA GLU A 151 5.08 36.61 0.63
C GLU A 151 5.65 36.48 2.06
N ALA A 152 5.97 35.25 2.51
CA ALA A 152 6.34 34.95 3.89
C ALA A 152 7.75 34.35 4.04
N LEU A 153 8.34 34.57 5.22
CA LEU A 153 9.42 33.73 5.73
C LEU A 153 8.84 32.38 6.15
N ASP A 154 9.51 31.31 5.78
CA ASP A 154 9.26 29.99 6.33
C ASP A 154 9.97 29.87 7.68
N THR A 155 9.17 29.62 8.72
CA THR A 155 9.64 29.25 10.07
C THR A 155 8.94 27.99 10.57
N THR A 156 8.33 27.25 9.66
CA THR A 156 7.79 25.90 9.91
C THR A 156 8.96 24.93 10.05
N ARG A 157 8.70 23.69 10.47
CA ARG A 157 9.73 22.66 10.55
C ARG A 157 9.28 21.46 9.73
N PRO A 158 10.21 20.83 8.98
CA PRO A 158 9.90 19.59 8.32
C PRO A 158 9.52 18.50 9.33
N GLN A 159 8.50 17.73 8.95
CA GLN A 159 7.91 16.60 9.64
C GLN A 159 7.90 15.39 8.71
N VAL A 160 8.00 14.19 9.28
CA VAL A 160 7.84 12.95 8.50
C VAL A 160 6.34 12.65 8.35
N THR A 161 5.89 12.34 7.14
CA THR A 161 4.49 12.10 6.77
C THR A 161 4.17 10.63 6.44
N SER A 162 5.20 9.81 6.22
CA SER A 162 5.10 8.35 6.04
C SER A 162 6.48 7.72 6.18
N THR A 163 6.55 6.45 6.57
CA THR A 163 7.77 5.63 6.57
C THR A 163 7.60 4.30 5.83
N LYS A 164 8.72 3.67 5.47
CA LYS A 164 8.80 2.24 5.09
C LYS A 164 9.99 1.58 5.81
N PRO A 165 9.86 0.37 6.38
CA PRO A 165 8.60 -0.28 6.75
C PRO A 165 7.71 0.68 7.54
N LEU A 166 6.40 0.62 7.30
CA LEU A 166 5.44 1.54 7.93
C LEU A 166 5.59 1.49 9.45
N THR A 167 5.45 2.64 10.10
CA THR A 167 5.11 2.68 11.50
C THR A 167 3.84 1.87 11.75
N ALA A 168 3.86 1.13 12.85
CA ALA A 168 2.70 0.47 13.39
C ALA A 168 2.66 0.82 14.88
N SER A 169 1.47 1.19 15.36
CA SER A 169 1.23 1.59 16.74
C SER A 169 0.15 0.66 17.30
N PRO A 170 0.32 0.09 18.51
CA PRO A 170 1.37 0.34 19.48
C PRO A 170 2.64 -0.53 19.34
N GLU A 171 2.66 -1.51 18.43
CA GLU A 171 3.76 -2.49 18.27
C GLU A 171 4.40 -2.38 16.87
N PRO A 172 5.74 -2.50 16.75
CA PRO A 172 6.46 -2.29 15.49
C PRO A 172 6.05 -3.26 14.38
N ALA A 173 6.18 -2.81 13.12
CA ALA A 173 5.88 -3.63 11.95
C ALA A 173 6.68 -4.94 11.98
N SER A 174 6.02 -6.07 11.72
CA SER A 174 6.58 -7.41 11.90
C SER A 174 6.56 -8.24 10.62
N ASN A 175 7.40 -9.27 10.56
CA ASN A 175 7.64 -10.10 9.38
C ASN A 175 8.18 -9.34 8.16
N VAL A 176 8.86 -8.21 8.38
CA VAL A 176 9.44 -7.40 7.31
C VAL A 176 10.50 -8.19 6.51
N PRO A 177 10.45 -8.24 5.18
CA PRO A 177 11.46 -8.96 4.39
C PRO A 177 12.88 -8.42 4.59
N VAL A 178 13.88 -9.30 4.69
CA VAL A 178 15.25 -8.89 5.02
C VAL A 178 15.98 -8.08 3.94
N ASN A 179 15.44 -8.02 2.72
CA ASN A 179 15.95 -7.20 1.62
C ASN A 179 15.16 -5.89 1.40
N THR A 180 14.31 -5.47 2.34
CA THR A 180 13.64 -4.15 2.26
C THR A 180 14.65 -3.00 2.28
N THR A 181 14.41 -1.96 1.51
CA THR A 181 14.91 -0.61 1.82
C THR A 181 14.16 -0.03 3.02
N VAL A 182 14.73 1.00 3.65
CA VAL A 182 14.12 1.75 4.75
C VAL A 182 13.99 3.21 4.29
N SER A 183 12.83 3.82 4.37
CA SER A 183 12.60 5.19 3.86
C SER A 183 11.65 6.02 4.72
N ALA A 184 11.70 7.33 4.53
CA ALA A 184 10.79 8.31 5.11
C ALA A 184 10.43 9.38 4.07
N VAL A 185 9.19 9.85 4.10
CA VAL A 185 8.68 10.96 3.26
C VAL A 185 8.45 12.16 4.18
N PHE A 186 8.78 13.37 3.72
CA PHE A 186 8.55 14.61 4.47
C PHE A 186 7.30 15.35 3.98
N ASN A 187 6.89 16.39 4.70
CA ASN A 187 5.81 17.30 4.28
C ASN A 187 6.27 18.40 3.30
N GLU A 188 7.59 18.59 3.14
CA GLU A 188 8.20 19.71 2.43
C GLU A 188 9.59 19.36 1.83
N ASP A 189 10.17 20.30 1.09
CA ASP A 189 11.40 20.12 0.30
C ASP A 189 12.66 20.24 1.18
N MET A 190 13.40 19.14 1.32
CA MET A 190 14.54 19.03 2.24
C MET A 190 15.85 19.45 1.58
N LEU A 191 16.74 20.07 2.36
CA LEU A 191 18.11 20.33 1.91
C LEU A 191 18.89 19.01 1.85
N ALA A 192 18.90 18.39 0.66
CA ALA A 192 19.48 17.09 0.36
C ALA A 192 20.91 16.88 0.92
N SER A 193 21.75 17.92 0.94
CA SER A 193 23.11 17.84 1.50
C SER A 193 23.16 17.62 3.02
N THR A 194 22.04 17.83 3.73
CA THR A 194 21.91 17.47 5.14
C THR A 194 21.48 16.03 5.36
N ILE A 195 20.89 15.34 4.37
CA ILE A 195 20.40 13.96 4.49
C ILE A 195 21.50 12.97 4.07
N THR A 196 22.05 12.22 5.03
CA THR A 196 23.20 11.32 4.84
C THR A 196 23.17 10.14 5.80
N SER A 197 24.02 9.13 5.59
CA SER A 197 24.24 8.01 6.51
C SER A 197 24.87 8.40 7.87
N SER A 198 25.08 9.69 8.15
CA SER A 198 25.45 10.21 9.47
C SER A 198 24.27 10.70 10.31
N ASN A 199 23.07 10.82 9.72
CA ASN A 199 21.87 11.37 10.35
C ASN A 199 20.60 10.55 10.07
N PHE A 200 20.46 9.98 8.87
CA PHE A 200 19.56 8.84 8.63
C PHE A 200 20.36 7.55 8.86
N THR A 201 20.01 6.81 9.90
CA THR A 201 20.70 5.59 10.32
C THR A 201 19.71 4.46 10.61
N VAL A 202 20.14 3.21 10.40
CA VAL A 202 19.39 2.00 10.77
C VAL A 202 20.27 1.17 11.69
N THR A 203 19.75 0.79 12.86
CA THR A 203 20.52 0.16 13.94
C THR A 203 19.76 -1.00 14.57
N CYS A 204 20.47 -1.92 15.21
CA CYS A 204 19.89 -3.01 16.00
C CYS A 204 20.75 -3.29 17.25
N ALA A 205 20.14 -3.90 18.26
CA ALA A 205 20.82 -4.35 19.46
C ALA A 205 21.46 -5.74 19.29
N ALA A 206 22.56 -5.99 19.99
CA ALA A 206 23.22 -7.30 20.00
C ALA A 206 22.23 -8.41 20.44
N PRO A 207 22.20 -9.58 19.77
CA PRO A 207 23.27 -10.16 18.95
C PRO A 207 23.41 -9.61 17.54
N CYS A 208 22.41 -8.91 17.00
CA CYS A 208 22.42 -8.37 15.65
C CYS A 208 23.51 -7.29 15.44
N VAL A 209 24.05 -7.23 14.23
CA VAL A 209 24.98 -6.20 13.76
C VAL A 209 24.21 -5.14 12.98
N SER A 210 24.37 -3.86 13.36
CA SER A 210 23.71 -2.75 12.66
C SER A 210 24.23 -2.65 11.21
N PRO A 211 23.34 -2.54 10.20
CA PRO A 211 23.72 -2.56 8.80
C PRO A 211 24.58 -1.36 8.41
N ILE A 212 25.48 -1.60 7.46
CA ILE A 212 26.04 -0.54 6.62
C ILE A 212 25.19 -0.39 5.37
N GLY A 213 25.18 0.82 4.80
CA GLY A 213 24.32 1.14 3.68
C GLY A 213 24.55 2.57 3.16
N THR A 214 23.87 2.87 2.06
CA THR A 214 23.86 4.18 1.43
C THR A 214 22.56 4.92 1.75
N VAL A 215 22.63 6.25 1.78
CA VAL A 215 21.46 7.13 1.94
C VAL A 215 21.34 8.02 0.73
N SER A 216 20.11 8.15 0.24
CA SER A 216 19.70 9.05 -0.85
C SER A 216 18.53 9.92 -0.41
N TYR A 217 18.33 11.05 -1.10
CA TYR A 217 17.14 11.87 -1.01
C TYR A 217 16.67 12.23 -2.42
N ASP A 218 15.36 12.21 -2.62
CA ASP A 218 14.66 12.59 -3.84
C ASP A 218 13.68 13.73 -3.51
N SER A 219 13.93 14.92 -4.07
CA SER A 219 13.07 16.09 -3.87
C SER A 219 11.76 16.03 -4.64
N SER A 220 11.64 15.20 -5.69
CA SER A 220 10.37 15.07 -6.44
C SER A 220 9.30 14.34 -5.64
N THR A 221 9.71 13.41 -4.77
CA THR A 221 8.84 12.61 -3.89
C THR A 221 9.00 12.96 -2.40
N HIS A 222 9.76 14.02 -2.10
CA HIS A 222 10.23 14.38 -0.75
C HIS A 222 10.72 13.19 0.08
N SER A 223 11.41 12.22 -0.53
CA SER A 223 11.70 10.90 0.06
C SER A 223 13.18 10.70 0.36
N ALA A 224 13.52 10.41 1.63
CA ALA A 224 14.82 9.89 2.02
C ALA A 224 14.79 8.36 2.06
N THR A 225 15.78 7.70 1.45
CA THR A 225 15.90 6.23 1.45
C THR A 225 17.28 5.77 1.90
N PHE A 226 17.32 4.89 2.89
CA PHE A 226 18.47 4.07 3.31
C PHE A 226 18.37 2.69 2.63
N THR A 227 19.42 2.34 1.89
CA THR A 227 19.59 1.02 1.25
C THR A 227 20.77 0.33 1.88
N ALA A 228 20.54 -0.81 2.54
CA ALA A 228 21.60 -1.63 3.13
C ALA A 228 22.49 -2.25 2.04
N ASP A 229 23.79 -2.37 2.31
CA ASP A 229 24.75 -2.96 1.35
C ASP A 229 24.60 -4.49 1.23
N GLU A 230 23.97 -5.12 2.22
CA GLU A 230 23.68 -6.56 2.35
C GLU A 230 22.30 -6.72 3.01
N ASN A 231 21.67 -7.89 2.88
CA ASN A 231 20.40 -8.18 3.55
C ASN A 231 20.52 -8.05 5.08
N LEU A 232 19.44 -7.58 5.71
CA LEU A 232 19.27 -7.53 7.16
C LEU A 232 19.28 -8.93 7.80
N GLU A 233 19.53 -9.00 9.10
CA GLU A 233 19.41 -10.25 9.85
C GLU A 233 17.94 -10.65 10.01
N PHE A 234 17.66 -11.96 10.02
CA PHE A 234 16.31 -12.51 10.25
C PHE A 234 15.89 -12.38 11.72
N GLU A 235 14.58 -12.26 11.98
CA GLU A 235 13.97 -12.21 13.33
C GLU A 235 14.57 -11.12 14.24
N ALA A 236 15.08 -10.03 13.65
CA ALA A 236 15.81 -8.96 14.34
C ALA A 236 15.01 -7.66 14.41
N THR A 237 15.02 -7.02 15.58
CA THR A 237 14.43 -5.68 15.77
C THR A 237 15.41 -4.60 15.35
N TYR A 238 15.01 -3.81 14.36
CA TYR A 238 15.73 -2.63 13.90
C TYR A 238 15.05 -1.35 14.43
N THR A 239 15.87 -0.34 14.70
CA THR A 239 15.46 1.04 14.96
C THR A 239 16.07 1.92 13.88
N ALA A 240 15.21 2.59 13.11
CA ALA A 240 15.61 3.61 12.15
C ALA A 240 15.43 4.99 12.78
N THR A 241 16.39 5.88 12.51
CA THR A 241 16.48 7.22 13.11
C THR A 241 16.85 8.23 12.04
N ILE A 242 16.11 9.33 11.94
CA ILE A 242 16.48 10.54 11.21
C ILE A 242 16.65 11.66 12.24
N THR A 243 17.88 12.16 12.41
CA THR A 243 18.17 13.14 13.46
C THR A 243 17.70 14.56 13.13
N SER A 244 17.35 15.29 14.18
CA SER A 244 17.03 16.74 14.25
C SER A 244 18.07 17.69 13.64
N SER A 245 19.15 17.18 13.06
CA SER A 245 20.18 17.94 12.34
C SER A 245 19.93 18.04 10.83
N VAL A 246 18.93 17.33 10.27
CA VAL A 246 18.50 17.55 8.89
C VAL A 246 17.61 18.79 8.80
N THR A 247 17.66 19.51 7.68
CA THR A 247 16.91 20.76 7.47
C THR A 247 16.16 20.80 6.15
N ASP A 248 15.15 21.65 6.10
CA ASP A 248 14.56 22.18 4.86
C ASP A 248 15.54 23.12 4.11
N LEU A 249 15.08 23.69 2.99
CA LEU A 249 15.83 24.68 2.18
C LEU A 249 15.95 26.08 2.84
N ALA A 250 15.07 26.41 3.78
CA ALA A 250 15.02 27.68 4.52
C ALA A 250 15.94 27.69 5.77
N GLY A 251 16.38 26.52 6.21
CA GLY A 251 17.29 26.25 7.31
C GLY A 251 16.63 25.82 8.62
N ASN A 252 15.33 25.51 8.66
CA ASN A 252 14.71 25.00 9.90
C ASN A 252 15.02 23.51 10.07
N GLN A 253 15.14 23.08 11.33
CA GLN A 253 15.52 21.71 11.68
C GLN A 253 14.29 20.83 11.88
N LEU A 254 14.40 19.55 11.51
CA LEU A 254 13.34 18.54 11.64
C LEU A 254 12.64 18.55 13.02
N ALA A 255 11.31 18.62 12.98
CA ALA A 255 10.44 18.19 14.07
C ALA A 255 10.04 16.74 13.81
N GLY A 256 10.83 15.78 14.31
CA GLY A 256 10.65 14.35 14.11
C GLY A 256 9.45 13.71 14.81
N ASN A 257 8.33 14.43 14.92
CA ASN A 257 7.05 13.99 15.47
C ASN A 257 7.14 13.36 16.88
N GLN A 258 8.10 13.76 17.72
CA GLN A 258 8.20 13.32 19.12
C GLN A 258 7.61 14.35 20.11
N GLY A 259 6.83 15.30 19.63
CA GLY A 259 6.32 16.46 20.39
C GLY A 259 5.59 17.45 19.47
N SER A 260 5.54 18.73 19.88
CA SER A 260 5.00 19.81 19.03
C SER A 260 5.84 19.99 17.76
N ALA A 261 5.16 20.27 16.63
CA ALA A 261 5.78 20.64 15.36
C ALA A 261 6.74 21.85 15.45
N ASP A 262 6.61 22.71 16.46
CA ASP A 262 7.54 23.84 16.69
C ASP A 262 8.92 23.40 17.23
N THR A 263 9.07 22.14 17.66
CA THR A 263 10.21 21.66 18.47
C THR A 263 11.11 20.70 17.69
N GLU A 264 12.41 20.99 17.63
CA GLU A 264 13.40 20.08 17.04
C GLU A 264 13.38 18.71 17.75
N SER A 265 13.32 17.63 16.98
CA SER A 265 13.31 16.27 17.51
C SER A 265 13.77 15.25 16.46
N ASP A 266 14.43 14.17 16.90
CA ASP A 266 14.81 13.06 16.04
C ASP A 266 13.56 12.22 15.73
N TYR A 267 13.30 11.91 14.46
CA TYR A 267 12.26 10.93 14.11
C TYR A 267 12.82 9.53 14.29
N THR A 268 12.15 8.69 15.08
CA THR A 268 12.56 7.30 15.32
C THR A 268 11.40 6.34 15.15
N TRP A 269 11.65 5.21 14.49
CA TRP A 269 10.68 4.12 14.33
C TRP A 269 11.34 2.75 14.38
N GLN A 270 10.54 1.70 14.61
CA GLN A 270 11.02 0.34 14.78
C GLN A 270 10.27 -0.64 13.88
N PHE A 271 10.98 -1.69 13.47
CA PHE A 271 10.43 -2.82 12.73
C PHE A 271 11.18 -4.12 13.09
N VAL A 272 10.55 -5.26 12.82
CA VAL A 272 11.07 -6.60 13.09
C VAL A 272 11.07 -7.41 11.80
N THR A 273 12.24 -7.88 11.40
CA THR A 273 12.40 -8.70 10.20
C THR A 273 11.78 -10.08 10.36
N GLY A 274 11.28 -10.64 9.26
CA GLY A 274 10.78 -12.01 9.19
C GLY A 274 11.89 -13.04 9.01
N THR A 275 11.51 -14.22 8.51
CA THR A 275 12.40 -15.35 8.19
C THR A 275 12.65 -15.51 6.69
N THR A 276 12.26 -14.52 5.88
CA THR A 276 12.19 -14.59 4.42
C THR A 276 12.82 -13.38 3.74
N VAL A 277 13.40 -13.62 2.57
CA VAL A 277 13.63 -12.59 1.55
C VAL A 277 12.35 -12.41 0.73
N ASP A 278 12.06 -11.19 0.30
CA ASP A 278 11.05 -10.99 -0.72
C ASP A 278 11.60 -11.32 -2.10
N THR A 279 10.84 -12.13 -2.82
CA THR A 279 11.06 -12.55 -4.21
C THR A 279 9.76 -12.54 -5.00
N THR A 280 8.73 -11.90 -4.45
CA THR A 280 7.50 -11.49 -5.14
C THR A 280 7.89 -10.51 -6.25
N ARG A 281 6.97 -10.24 -7.18
CA ARG A 281 7.17 -9.21 -8.18
C ARG A 281 5.98 -8.27 -8.12
N PRO A 282 6.21 -6.95 -8.06
CA PRO A 282 5.12 -5.98 -8.09
C PRO A 282 4.31 -6.12 -9.36
N ARG A 283 3.03 -5.81 -9.25
CA ARG A 283 2.04 -5.84 -10.32
C ARG A 283 1.17 -4.61 -10.23
N VAL A 284 0.70 -4.13 -11.37
CA VAL A 284 -0.44 -3.22 -11.38
C VAL A 284 -1.71 -4.02 -11.09
N THR A 285 -2.41 -3.66 -10.01
CA THR A 285 -3.70 -4.26 -9.59
C THR A 285 -4.89 -3.52 -10.21
N ILE A 286 -4.80 -2.18 -10.28
CA ILE A 286 -5.85 -1.29 -10.78
C ILE A 286 -5.23 -0.22 -11.67
N THR A 287 -5.96 0.21 -12.70
CA THR A 287 -5.61 1.31 -13.60
C THR A 287 -6.73 2.33 -13.69
N VAL A 288 -6.38 3.59 -13.95
CA VAL A 288 -7.27 4.59 -14.54
C VAL A 288 -6.61 5.09 -15.83
N PRO A 289 -7.32 5.10 -16.98
CA PRO A 289 -8.59 4.43 -17.25
C PRO A 289 -8.51 2.92 -17.02
N THR A 290 -9.62 2.30 -16.63
CA THR A 290 -9.64 0.88 -16.24
C THR A 290 -9.36 -0.06 -17.41
N THR A 291 -8.47 -1.04 -17.20
CA THR A 291 -8.10 -2.01 -18.24
C THR A 291 -9.22 -2.98 -18.60
N THR A 292 -9.56 -3.03 -19.89
CA THR A 292 -10.38 -4.10 -20.50
C THR A 292 -9.49 -5.16 -21.16
N ASN A 293 -10.01 -6.39 -21.33
CA ASN A 293 -9.27 -7.49 -21.98
C ASN A 293 -10.19 -8.33 -22.89
N PRO A 294 -9.97 -8.34 -24.22
CA PRO A 294 -9.02 -7.49 -24.94
C PRO A 294 -9.46 -6.02 -24.90
N GLY A 295 -8.49 -5.10 -24.83
CA GLY A 295 -8.70 -3.67 -25.02
C GLY A 295 -8.60 -3.24 -26.49
N PRO A 296 -8.59 -1.91 -26.78
CA PRO A 296 -8.54 -0.81 -25.83
C PRO A 296 -9.84 -0.64 -25.01
N THR A 297 -9.77 0.11 -23.91
CA THR A 297 -10.96 0.60 -23.20
C THR A 297 -11.55 1.79 -23.95
N ASP A 298 -12.76 1.64 -24.47
CA ASP A 298 -13.49 2.70 -25.18
C ASP A 298 -14.17 3.70 -24.20
N GLU A 299 -14.70 4.80 -24.76
CA GLU A 299 -15.49 5.83 -24.05
C GLU A 299 -14.76 6.55 -22.89
N VAL A 300 -13.42 6.67 -22.96
CA VAL A 300 -12.63 7.42 -21.97
C VAL A 300 -12.67 8.93 -22.25
N PRO A 301 -13.07 9.81 -21.32
CA PRO A 301 -13.01 11.26 -21.53
C PRO A 301 -11.57 11.77 -21.74
N VAL A 302 -11.37 12.70 -22.67
CA VAL A 302 -10.04 13.36 -22.89
C VAL A 302 -9.45 14.06 -21.66
N ASN A 303 -10.28 14.33 -20.65
CA ASN A 303 -9.90 14.94 -19.38
C ASN A 303 -9.74 13.93 -18.23
N THR A 304 -9.64 12.63 -18.49
CA THR A 304 -9.36 11.62 -17.45
C THR A 304 -7.85 11.45 -17.22
N GLY A 305 -7.40 11.64 -15.98
CA GLY A 305 -6.03 11.40 -15.53
C GLY A 305 -5.65 9.92 -15.51
N ILE A 306 -4.35 9.65 -15.61
CA ILE A 306 -3.83 8.31 -15.95
C ILE A 306 -3.04 7.77 -14.75
N THR A 307 -3.47 6.66 -14.17
CA THR A 307 -2.88 6.10 -12.94
C THR A 307 -2.77 4.58 -12.95
N ALA A 308 -1.88 4.06 -12.10
CA ALA A 308 -1.71 2.64 -11.82
C ALA A 308 -1.45 2.41 -10.33
N VAL A 309 -2.20 1.48 -9.72
CA VAL A 309 -2.04 1.05 -8.32
C VAL A 309 -1.26 -0.26 -8.28
N PHE A 310 -0.30 -0.41 -7.37
CA PHE A 310 0.55 -1.61 -7.28
C PHE A 310 0.15 -2.57 -6.13
N SER A 311 0.48 -3.85 -6.29
CA SER A 311 0.26 -4.92 -5.30
C SER A 311 1.06 -4.74 -4.00
N GLU A 312 2.22 -4.11 -4.09
CA GLU A 312 3.18 -3.89 -3.02
C GLU A 312 3.88 -2.53 -3.17
N ASP A 313 4.75 -2.17 -2.24
CA ASP A 313 5.37 -0.84 -2.21
C ASP A 313 6.51 -0.75 -3.25
N MET A 314 6.38 0.19 -4.21
CA MET A 314 7.39 0.45 -5.23
C MET A 314 8.55 1.31 -4.71
N LEU A 315 9.75 1.08 -5.26
CA LEU A 315 10.89 1.97 -5.08
C LEU A 315 10.68 3.22 -5.95
N ALA A 316 10.25 4.31 -5.30
CA ALA A 316 9.77 5.53 -5.93
C ALA A 316 10.68 6.06 -7.06
N THR A 317 11.99 6.10 -6.84
CA THR A 317 12.99 6.60 -7.81
C THR A 317 13.05 5.82 -9.13
N THR A 318 12.47 4.61 -9.17
CA THR A 318 12.34 3.82 -10.42
C THR A 318 11.12 4.20 -11.26
N ILE A 319 10.13 4.91 -10.69
CA ILE A 319 8.90 5.36 -11.37
C ILE A 319 9.04 6.85 -11.70
N ASN A 320 9.21 7.17 -12.98
CA ASN A 320 9.40 8.52 -13.50
C ASN A 320 9.00 8.58 -14.99
N GLU A 321 9.15 9.73 -15.64
CA GLU A 321 8.73 9.99 -17.03
C GLU A 321 9.40 9.08 -18.08
N ASN A 322 10.49 8.38 -17.74
CA ASN A 322 11.14 7.42 -18.63
C ASN A 322 10.52 6.02 -18.50
N SER A 323 10.00 5.67 -17.33
CA SER A 323 9.52 4.32 -17.01
C SER A 323 8.00 4.19 -16.94
N PHE A 324 7.26 5.30 -16.77
CA PHE A 324 5.82 5.39 -16.98
C PHE A 324 5.54 6.41 -18.10
N THR A 325 5.15 5.91 -19.28
CA THR A 325 4.96 6.70 -20.49
C THR A 325 3.55 6.54 -21.07
N VAL A 326 3.07 7.57 -21.77
CA VAL A 326 1.80 7.58 -22.51
C VAL A 326 2.08 7.99 -23.96
N THR A 327 1.59 7.21 -24.91
CA THR A 327 1.95 7.34 -26.33
C THR A 327 0.74 7.14 -27.26
N CYS A 328 0.82 7.62 -28.49
CA CYS A 328 -0.16 7.37 -29.55
C CYS A 328 0.53 7.13 -30.90
N GLU A 329 -0.19 6.59 -31.88
CA GLU A 329 0.30 6.47 -33.27
C GLU A 329 0.06 7.77 -34.08
N GLU A 330 0.96 8.06 -35.01
CA GLU A 330 0.82 9.15 -36.00
C GLU A 330 -0.55 9.09 -36.72
N PRO A 331 -1.29 10.20 -36.82
CA PRO A 331 -0.81 11.58 -36.77
C PRO A 331 -0.87 12.26 -35.38
N CYS A 332 -1.25 11.55 -34.31
CA CYS A 332 -1.24 12.10 -32.96
C CYS A 332 0.20 12.31 -32.46
N ILE A 333 0.40 13.32 -31.62
CA ILE A 333 1.66 13.56 -30.89
C ILE A 333 1.49 13.02 -29.47
N SER A 334 2.39 12.13 -29.04
CA SER A 334 2.37 11.57 -27.68
C SER A 334 2.39 12.68 -26.62
N PRO A 335 1.50 12.63 -25.61
CA PRO A 335 1.38 13.70 -24.62
C PRO A 335 2.63 13.76 -23.75
N VAL A 336 3.08 14.98 -23.47
CA VAL A 336 4.04 15.26 -22.40
C VAL A 336 3.30 15.45 -21.08
N GLY A 337 3.97 15.11 -19.99
CA GLY A 337 3.41 15.13 -18.64
C GLY A 337 4.45 14.73 -17.60
N THR A 338 4.15 14.97 -16.33
CA THR A 338 4.98 14.56 -15.19
C THR A 338 4.52 13.22 -14.61
N VAL A 339 5.41 12.53 -13.91
CA VAL A 339 5.12 11.28 -13.19
C VAL A 339 5.42 11.44 -11.71
N ASN A 340 4.46 11.11 -10.85
CA ASN A 340 4.67 10.97 -9.41
C ASN A 340 4.27 9.58 -8.92
N TYR A 341 4.92 9.09 -7.86
CA TYR A 341 4.54 7.86 -7.15
C TYR A 341 4.17 8.16 -5.69
N VAL A 342 2.87 8.07 -5.39
CA VAL A 342 2.35 8.29 -4.03
C VAL A 342 2.45 6.99 -3.23
N VAL A 343 3.51 6.91 -2.41
CA VAL A 343 3.83 5.78 -1.52
C VAL A 343 2.66 5.39 -0.61
N ALA A 344 1.87 6.37 -0.16
CA ALA A 344 0.73 6.21 0.75
C ALA A 344 -0.49 5.48 0.14
N SER A 345 -0.58 5.41 -1.19
CA SER A 345 -1.68 4.75 -1.91
C SER A 345 -1.20 3.75 -2.95
N ARG A 346 0.12 3.46 -2.97
CA ARG A 346 0.80 2.66 -4.01
C ARG A 346 0.44 3.08 -5.42
N SER A 347 0.25 4.38 -5.66
CA SER A 347 -0.26 4.89 -6.94
C SER A 347 0.81 5.64 -7.71
N ALA A 348 1.14 5.18 -8.92
CA ALA A 348 1.75 6.03 -9.93
C ALA A 348 0.69 6.88 -10.61
N VAL A 349 0.96 8.17 -10.80
CA VAL A 349 0.11 9.14 -11.49
C VAL A 349 0.92 9.78 -12.61
N PHE A 350 0.43 9.69 -13.85
CA PHE A 350 0.92 10.46 -14.99
C PHE A 350 -0.04 11.63 -15.21
N SER A 351 0.51 12.85 -15.18
CA SER A 351 -0.23 14.11 -15.30
C SER A 351 0.13 14.81 -16.62
N PRO A 352 -0.71 14.71 -17.66
CA PRO A 352 -0.53 15.42 -18.92
C PRO A 352 -0.44 16.95 -18.74
N GLU A 353 0.37 17.64 -19.54
CA GLU A 353 0.42 19.11 -19.55
C GLU A 353 -0.85 19.76 -20.15
N ASP A 354 -1.48 19.07 -21.10
CA ASP A 354 -2.71 19.45 -21.81
C ASP A 354 -3.70 18.27 -21.80
N ASN A 355 -5.01 18.56 -21.97
CA ASN A 355 -6.01 17.51 -22.20
C ASN A 355 -5.68 16.70 -23.47
N LEU A 356 -6.05 15.42 -23.47
CA LEU A 356 -5.81 14.51 -24.58
C LEU A 356 -6.62 14.92 -25.85
N GLU A 357 -6.22 14.43 -27.02
CA GLU A 357 -7.00 14.60 -28.26
C GLU A 357 -8.20 13.64 -28.28
N GLU A 358 -9.32 14.04 -28.89
CA GLU A 358 -10.56 13.24 -29.04
C GLU A 358 -10.44 12.24 -30.22
N ASP A 359 -11.14 11.09 -30.14
CA ASP A 359 -11.09 9.99 -31.11
C ASP A 359 -9.68 9.34 -31.29
N VAL A 360 -8.81 9.44 -30.28
CA VAL A 360 -7.43 8.91 -30.31
C VAL A 360 -7.27 7.70 -29.39
N THR A 361 -6.61 6.65 -29.88
CA THR A 361 -6.18 5.52 -29.04
C THR A 361 -4.78 5.80 -28.47
N TYR A 362 -4.72 5.96 -27.15
CA TYR A 362 -3.46 6.06 -26.41
C TYR A 362 -3.05 4.68 -25.86
N THR A 363 -1.74 4.47 -25.76
CA THR A 363 -1.11 3.32 -25.10
C THR A 363 -0.24 3.84 -23.95
N ALA A 364 -0.62 3.48 -22.73
CA ALA A 364 0.14 3.71 -21.52
C ALA A 364 1.01 2.48 -21.20
N THR A 365 2.26 2.71 -20.83
CA THR A 365 3.26 1.67 -20.54
C THR A 365 3.99 1.99 -19.25
N ILE A 366 4.01 1.03 -18.32
CA ILE A 366 4.96 1.00 -17.21
C ILE A 366 5.99 -0.08 -17.53
N GLU A 367 7.24 0.32 -17.71
CA GLU A 367 8.34 -0.59 -18.06
C GLU A 367 8.59 -1.65 -16.98
N GLN A 368 9.09 -2.82 -17.40
CA GLN A 368 9.58 -3.86 -16.49
C GLN A 368 10.78 -3.43 -15.62
N THR A 369 11.38 -2.27 -15.91
CA THR A 369 12.57 -1.72 -15.24
C THR A 369 12.26 -1.17 -13.84
N VAL A 370 10.99 -0.88 -13.53
CA VAL A 370 10.55 -0.46 -12.19
C VAL A 370 10.63 -1.60 -11.18
N THR A 371 10.99 -1.31 -9.92
CA THR A 371 11.13 -2.33 -8.86
C THR A 371 10.28 -2.02 -7.64
N ASP A 372 9.99 -3.05 -6.85
CA ASP A 372 9.56 -2.90 -5.46
C ASP A 372 10.71 -2.34 -4.58
N VAL A 373 10.41 -2.09 -3.30
CA VAL A 373 11.38 -1.76 -2.23
C VAL A 373 12.36 -2.89 -1.89
N ALA A 374 12.28 -4.05 -2.55
CA ALA A 374 13.09 -5.24 -2.31
C ALA A 374 14.01 -5.62 -3.51
N GLY A 375 13.94 -4.85 -4.61
CA GLY A 375 14.74 -4.99 -5.82
C GLY A 375 14.13 -5.87 -6.93
N ASN A 376 12.89 -6.35 -6.80
CA ASN A 376 12.25 -7.21 -7.81
C ASN A 376 11.57 -6.37 -8.90
N LEU A 377 12.01 -6.61 -10.14
CA LEU A 377 11.43 -6.03 -11.37
C LEU A 377 9.94 -6.42 -11.56
N LEU A 378 9.14 -5.48 -12.06
CA LEU A 378 7.69 -5.60 -12.31
C LEU A 378 7.28 -6.86 -13.09
N ALA A 379 6.31 -7.60 -12.55
CA ALA A 379 5.54 -8.61 -13.27
C ALA A 379 4.27 -7.98 -13.86
N GLY A 380 4.45 -7.23 -14.96
CA GLY A 380 3.37 -6.65 -15.73
C GLY A 380 2.51 -7.68 -16.47
N ASN A 381 1.79 -7.23 -17.50
CA ASN A 381 0.79 -8.05 -18.19
C ASN A 381 1.26 -8.70 -19.50
N GLN A 382 2.52 -8.47 -19.92
CA GLN A 382 3.07 -9.01 -21.17
C GLN A 382 3.74 -10.39 -21.05
N ALA A 383 3.97 -10.92 -19.83
CA ALA A 383 4.56 -12.24 -19.60
C ALA A 383 3.85 -13.04 -18.48
N PRO A 384 4.16 -14.33 -18.30
CA PRO A 384 3.67 -15.10 -17.16
C PRO A 384 4.14 -14.53 -15.82
N ALA A 385 3.24 -14.60 -14.84
CA ALA A 385 3.34 -14.20 -13.42
C ALA A 385 4.70 -14.26 -12.68
N THR A 386 5.66 -15.07 -13.11
CA THR A 386 6.98 -15.26 -12.48
C THR A 386 8.07 -14.37 -13.08
N ASN A 387 7.82 -13.79 -14.25
CA ASN A 387 8.82 -13.12 -15.07
C ASN A 387 8.67 -11.60 -14.95
N ALA A 388 9.78 -10.88 -15.15
CA ALA A 388 9.70 -9.45 -15.41
C ALA A 388 9.05 -9.21 -16.78
N SER A 389 8.16 -8.22 -16.87
CA SER A 389 7.59 -7.73 -18.13
C SER A 389 6.85 -6.43 -17.92
N ASP A 390 6.75 -5.63 -18.98
CA ASP A 390 6.09 -4.33 -18.95
C ASP A 390 4.58 -4.52 -18.66
N TYR A 391 3.95 -3.50 -18.07
CA TYR A 391 2.49 -3.41 -17.96
C TYR A 391 1.99 -2.40 -18.98
N ILE A 392 1.29 -2.89 -20.01
CA ILE A 392 0.82 -2.09 -21.15
C ILE A 392 -0.70 -2.11 -21.17
N TRP A 393 -1.32 -0.94 -21.26
CA TRP A 393 -2.77 -0.82 -21.50
C TRP A 393 -3.06 0.27 -22.52
N ALA A 394 -4.21 0.16 -23.18
CA ALA A 394 -4.63 1.10 -24.20
C ALA A 394 -6.09 1.51 -23.98
N PHE A 395 -6.40 2.74 -24.36
CA PHE A 395 -7.74 3.32 -24.24
C PHE A 395 -8.01 4.30 -25.38
N THR A 396 -9.28 4.44 -25.76
CA THR A 396 -9.72 5.33 -26.85
C THR A 396 -10.51 6.50 -26.28
N THR A 397 -10.11 7.72 -26.62
CA THR A 397 -10.68 8.94 -26.06
C THR A 397 -11.96 9.40 -26.75
N VAL A 398 -12.83 10.07 -25.98
CA VAL A 398 -14.06 10.75 -26.42
C VAL A 398 -14.17 12.14 -25.78
N ALA A 399 -15.11 12.96 -26.26
CA ALA A 399 -15.45 14.27 -25.71
C ALA A 399 -15.38 14.35 -24.17
N PRO A 400 -14.87 15.46 -23.60
CA PRO A 400 -14.69 15.59 -22.16
C PRO A 400 -16.03 15.55 -21.43
N ILE A 401 -16.08 14.85 -20.30
CA ILE A 401 -17.22 14.97 -19.38
C ILE A 401 -17.15 16.34 -18.68
N PRO A 402 -18.29 17.03 -18.50
CA PRO A 402 -18.33 18.26 -17.71
C PRO A 402 -17.85 18.02 -16.28
N ALA A 403 -17.22 19.03 -15.68
CA ALA A 403 -16.87 19.01 -14.27
C ALA A 403 -18.13 18.89 -13.40
N ASP A 404 -18.08 18.01 -12.40
CA ASP A 404 -19.11 17.83 -11.39
C ASP A 404 -18.44 17.50 -10.04
N ASN A 405 -18.89 18.17 -8.98
CA ASN A 405 -18.09 18.33 -7.77
C ASN A 405 -18.13 17.08 -6.88
N ILE A 406 -16.97 16.68 -6.35
CA ILE A 406 -16.91 15.61 -5.36
C ILE A 406 -17.48 16.08 -4.01
N SER A 407 -17.94 15.14 -3.19
CA SER A 407 -18.42 15.43 -1.83
C SER A 407 -18.17 14.29 -0.85
N VAL A 408 -18.09 14.60 0.44
CA VAL A 408 -18.02 13.56 1.49
C VAL A 408 -19.41 12.98 1.73
N GLN A 409 -19.59 11.70 1.42
CA GLN A 409 -20.82 10.94 1.56
C GLN A 409 -21.05 10.46 3.00
N SER A 410 -19.97 10.07 3.69
CA SER A 410 -20.00 9.69 5.11
C SER A 410 -18.63 9.85 5.77
N THR A 411 -18.61 9.96 7.10
CA THR A 411 -17.39 9.93 7.91
C THR A 411 -17.48 8.87 9.00
N GLU A 412 -16.32 8.41 9.46
CA GLU A 412 -16.15 7.72 10.73
C GLU A 412 -15.10 8.52 11.54
N PRO A 413 -15.32 8.89 12.80
CA PRO A 413 -16.60 8.92 13.50
C PRO A 413 -17.69 9.65 12.73
N MET A 414 -18.94 9.20 12.88
CA MET A 414 -20.08 9.80 12.18
C MET A 414 -20.25 11.29 12.50
N TYR A 415 -20.50 12.08 11.45
CA TYR A 415 -20.91 13.48 11.56
C TYR A 415 -22.07 13.68 12.56
N ASN A 416 -22.03 14.81 13.27
CA ASN A 416 -23.05 15.28 14.24
C ASN A 416 -23.02 14.63 15.64
N GLY A 417 -21.84 14.55 16.25
CA GLY A 417 -21.71 14.49 17.72
C GLY A 417 -21.76 13.10 18.33
N MET A 418 -21.06 12.14 17.73
CA MET A 418 -20.77 10.86 18.39
C MET A 418 -19.93 11.10 19.65
N ILE A 419 -20.52 10.73 20.78
CA ILE A 419 -19.84 10.55 22.07
C ILE A 419 -19.48 9.06 22.24
N ALA A 420 -18.48 8.76 23.05
CA ALA A 420 -17.82 7.45 23.12
C ALA A 420 -17.07 7.02 21.84
N VAL A 421 -16.40 7.96 21.17
CA VAL A 421 -15.34 7.61 20.21
C VAL A 421 -14.11 7.09 20.95
N CYS A 422 -13.45 6.10 20.36
CA CYS A 422 -12.29 5.46 20.97
C CYS A 422 -11.01 6.26 20.68
N PRO A 423 -10.12 6.45 21.67
CA PRO A 423 -8.87 7.18 21.49
C PRO A 423 -7.91 6.60 20.43
N SER A 424 -8.11 5.33 20.04
CA SER A 424 -7.38 4.60 18.99
C SER A 424 -8.04 4.68 17.61
N ALA A 425 -9.27 5.21 17.50
CA ALA A 425 -10.06 5.11 16.28
C ALA A 425 -9.40 5.79 15.07
N SER A 426 -9.39 5.10 13.94
CA SER A 426 -9.12 5.71 12.63
C SER A 426 -10.23 6.69 12.28
N ILE A 427 -9.86 7.81 11.67
CA ILE A 427 -10.77 8.88 11.28
C ILE A 427 -10.85 8.91 9.76
N ASN A 428 -12.01 8.55 9.21
CA ASN A 428 -12.19 8.23 7.80
C ASN A 428 -13.21 9.18 7.16
N ALA A 429 -13.03 9.47 5.88
CA ALA A 429 -14.00 10.15 5.02
C ALA A 429 -14.20 9.35 3.74
N THR A 430 -15.45 8.97 3.45
CA THR A 430 -15.89 8.30 2.22
C THR A 430 -16.48 9.33 1.27
N PHE A 431 -16.06 9.32 0.00
CA PHE A 431 -16.40 10.33 -0.99
C PHE A 431 -17.33 9.80 -2.07
N GLU A 432 -18.29 10.63 -2.47
CA GLU A 432 -19.04 10.47 -3.72
C GLU A 432 -18.29 11.21 -4.84
N ILE A 433 -17.94 10.47 -5.90
CA ILE A 433 -17.13 10.94 -7.03
C ILE A 433 -17.96 10.80 -8.31
N PRO A 434 -18.66 11.85 -8.78
CA PRO A 434 -19.62 11.74 -9.88
C PRO A 434 -19.02 11.36 -11.24
N SER A 435 -17.72 11.63 -11.45
CA SER A 435 -16.96 11.25 -12.64
C SER A 435 -16.74 9.74 -12.78
N GLY A 436 -16.93 8.96 -11.70
CA GLY A 436 -16.62 7.53 -11.66
C GLY A 436 -15.12 7.22 -11.62
N THR A 437 -14.25 8.23 -11.46
CA THR A 437 -12.82 8.04 -11.20
C THR A 437 -12.56 7.81 -9.70
N ARG A 438 -11.29 7.92 -9.27
CA ARG A 438 -10.85 7.86 -7.88
C ARG A 438 -10.43 9.25 -7.41
N LEU A 439 -10.23 9.45 -6.10
CA LEU A 439 -9.54 10.65 -5.61
C LEU A 439 -8.12 10.71 -6.18
N ASP A 440 -7.62 11.91 -6.46
CA ASP A 440 -6.21 12.12 -6.80
C ASP A 440 -5.38 11.91 -5.52
N PRO A 441 -4.53 10.87 -5.44
CA PRO A 441 -3.75 10.59 -4.25
C PRO A 441 -2.72 11.67 -3.93
N ASN A 442 -2.36 12.54 -4.89
CA ASN A 442 -1.53 13.73 -4.60
C ASN A 442 -2.27 14.71 -3.67
N THR A 443 -3.60 14.79 -3.78
CA THR A 443 -4.46 15.74 -3.05
C THR A 443 -4.97 15.23 -1.71
N VAL A 444 -4.72 13.97 -1.35
CA VAL A 444 -5.18 13.35 -0.09
C VAL A 444 -3.99 13.24 0.86
N ASN A 445 -3.73 14.30 1.64
CA ASN A 445 -2.51 14.45 2.42
C ASN A 445 -2.72 15.33 3.68
N HIS A 446 -1.64 15.57 4.43
CA HIS A 446 -1.65 16.31 5.71
C HIS A 446 -2.14 17.76 5.62
N SER A 447 -2.08 18.39 4.44
CA SER A 447 -2.64 19.74 4.24
C SER A 447 -4.15 19.73 3.96
N THR A 448 -4.70 18.59 3.54
CA THR A 448 -6.09 18.48 3.06
C THR A 448 -7.01 17.67 3.97
N PHE A 449 -6.47 16.77 4.79
CA PHE A 449 -7.20 16.08 5.87
C PHE A 449 -6.56 16.45 7.22
N ILE A 450 -7.17 17.41 7.92
CA ILE A 450 -6.63 18.01 9.15
C ILE A 450 -7.53 17.67 10.35
N ILE A 451 -6.94 17.33 11.49
CA ILE A 451 -7.64 17.14 12.77
C ILE A 451 -6.99 18.01 13.85
N PHE A 452 -7.79 18.70 14.67
CA PHE A 452 -7.32 19.51 15.81
C PHE A 452 -8.32 19.49 16.97
N GLU A 453 -7.91 19.93 18.16
CA GLU A 453 -8.82 20.07 19.31
C GLU A 453 -9.81 21.22 19.09
N ASP A 454 -11.11 20.95 19.20
CA ASP A 454 -12.16 21.95 18.90
C ASP A 454 -12.13 23.15 19.86
N ALA A 455 -11.56 22.97 21.04
CA ALA A 455 -11.36 24.01 22.05
C ALA A 455 -10.06 24.82 21.84
N ASP A 456 -9.07 24.30 21.12
CA ASP A 456 -7.81 24.97 20.81
C ASP A 456 -7.31 24.58 19.40
N PRO A 457 -7.72 25.31 18.35
CA PRO A 457 -7.32 25.02 16.97
C PRO A 457 -5.82 25.20 16.66
N ALA A 458 -4.99 25.63 17.62
CA ALA A 458 -3.53 25.56 17.48
C ALA A 458 -3.00 24.14 17.78
N ASN A 459 -3.74 23.34 18.54
CA ASN A 459 -3.38 21.96 18.88
C ASN A 459 -3.82 20.99 17.76
N THR A 460 -3.08 21.01 16.66
CA THR A 460 -3.27 20.10 15.51
C THR A 460 -2.69 18.72 15.82
N ILE A 461 -3.46 17.67 15.52
CA ILE A 461 -3.05 16.29 15.67
C ILE A 461 -2.15 15.88 14.50
N VAL A 462 -0.98 15.35 14.83
CA VAL A 462 -0.06 14.73 13.86
C VAL A 462 -0.56 13.33 13.52
N ALA A 463 -0.67 13.02 12.22
CA ALA A 463 -0.98 11.68 11.77
C ALA A 463 0.29 10.80 11.72
N ASP A 464 0.14 9.50 11.94
CA ASP A 464 1.13 8.49 11.56
C ASP A 464 1.14 8.31 10.04
N SER A 465 -0.05 8.38 9.47
CA SER A 465 -0.33 8.22 8.06
C SER A 465 -1.69 8.82 7.71
N ILE A 466 -1.78 9.35 6.49
CA ILE A 466 -3.04 9.55 5.78
C ILE A 466 -2.98 8.63 4.56
N GLN A 467 -3.93 7.73 4.43
CA GLN A 467 -3.95 6.70 3.40
C GLN A 467 -5.21 6.84 2.55
N LEU A 468 -5.11 6.52 1.26
CA LEU A 468 -6.25 6.33 0.36
C LEU A 468 -6.46 4.83 0.17
N ASP A 469 -7.71 4.37 0.29
CA ASP A 469 -8.07 2.98 0.02
C ASP A 469 -7.56 2.50 -1.36
N LEU A 470 -6.95 1.31 -1.37
CA LEU A 470 -6.36 0.73 -2.58
C LEU A 470 -7.43 0.20 -3.54
N ASP A 471 -8.54 -0.35 -3.06
CA ASP A 471 -9.51 -1.06 -3.92
C ASP A 471 -10.42 -0.08 -4.67
N THR A 472 -11.01 0.90 -3.98
CA THR A 472 -11.94 1.86 -4.57
C THR A 472 -11.32 3.24 -4.78
N GLY A 473 -10.41 3.67 -3.91
CA GLY A 473 -9.88 5.04 -3.93
C GLY A 473 -10.92 6.12 -3.64
N THR A 474 -12.00 5.79 -2.92
CA THR A 474 -13.03 6.75 -2.46
C THR A 474 -13.01 6.96 -0.95
N ILE A 475 -12.16 6.25 -0.19
CA ILE A 475 -12.05 6.36 1.26
C ILE A 475 -10.66 6.90 1.62
N ALA A 476 -10.62 8.09 2.24
CA ALA A 476 -9.43 8.62 2.88
C ALA A 476 -9.46 8.28 4.38
N THR A 477 -8.34 7.83 4.92
CA THR A 477 -8.18 7.40 6.32
C THR A 477 -7.03 8.16 6.97
N PHE A 478 -7.32 8.89 8.04
CA PHE A 478 -6.35 9.54 8.93
C PHE A 478 -6.10 8.63 10.14
N THR A 479 -4.84 8.26 10.35
CA THR A 479 -4.39 7.48 11.52
C THR A 479 -3.64 8.41 12.46
N PRO A 480 -4.11 8.72 13.68
CA PRO A 480 -3.36 9.53 14.64
C PRO A 480 -2.03 8.86 15.03
N GLN A 481 -0.93 9.63 15.05
CA GLN A 481 0.39 9.11 15.44
C GLN A 481 0.45 8.68 16.91
N ASN A 482 -0.26 9.43 17.75
CA ASN A 482 -0.42 9.16 19.16
C ASN A 482 -1.91 8.93 19.43
N GLN A 483 -2.21 8.03 20.38
CA GLN A 483 -3.55 7.84 20.92
C GLN A 483 -4.12 9.20 21.34
N LEU A 484 -5.33 9.52 20.88
CA LEU A 484 -5.99 10.80 21.17
C LEU A 484 -6.21 10.96 22.68
N ALA A 485 -6.29 12.20 23.18
CA ALA A 485 -6.57 12.42 24.59
C ALA A 485 -8.05 12.10 24.91
N GLU A 486 -8.31 11.49 26.07
CA GLU A 486 -9.67 11.10 26.50
C GLU A 486 -10.53 12.31 26.90
N ASN A 487 -11.84 12.27 26.62
CA ASN A 487 -12.82 13.33 26.95
C ASN A 487 -12.57 14.65 26.21
N ILE A 488 -11.86 14.60 25.08
CA ILE A 488 -11.59 15.76 24.22
C ILE A 488 -12.49 15.72 23.00
N THR A 489 -12.99 16.90 22.61
CA THR A 489 -13.72 17.06 21.35
C THR A 489 -12.74 17.50 20.27
N TYR A 490 -12.63 16.68 19.23
CA TYR A 490 -11.81 16.95 18.05
C TYR A 490 -12.68 17.47 16.91
N ARG A 491 -12.09 18.32 16.08
CA ARG A 491 -12.64 18.79 14.82
C ARG A 491 -11.78 18.24 13.69
N ALA A 492 -12.40 17.47 12.81
CA ALA A 492 -11.79 16.99 11.57
C ALA A 492 -12.31 17.81 10.38
N THR A 493 -11.44 18.06 9.41
CA THR A 493 -11.69 18.93 8.25
C THR A 493 -11.09 18.29 6.99
N ILE A 494 -11.93 18.08 5.97
CA ILE A 494 -11.46 17.91 4.58
C ILE A 494 -11.47 19.26 3.87
N LYS A 495 -10.35 19.62 3.23
CA LYS A 495 -10.19 20.87 2.50
C LYS A 495 -10.80 20.88 1.11
N SER A 496 -11.29 22.06 0.73
CA SER A 496 -12.00 22.36 -0.50
C SER A 496 -11.25 23.32 -1.42
N GLY A 497 -11.75 23.48 -2.65
CA GLY A 497 -11.21 24.41 -3.64
C GLY A 497 -9.81 24.05 -4.18
N ALA A 498 -9.09 25.06 -4.65
CA ALA A 498 -7.84 24.94 -5.42
C ALA A 498 -6.74 24.08 -4.75
N ASN A 499 -6.67 24.10 -3.42
CA ASN A 499 -5.68 23.36 -2.62
C ASN A 499 -6.36 22.28 -1.75
N GLY A 500 -7.59 21.88 -2.09
CA GLY A 500 -8.35 20.84 -1.40
C GLY A 500 -8.18 19.45 -2.02
N VAL A 501 -8.96 18.49 -1.52
CA VAL A 501 -9.08 17.15 -2.12
C VAL A 501 -9.78 17.24 -3.48
N LYS A 502 -9.30 16.46 -4.46
CA LYS A 502 -9.86 16.39 -5.83
C LYS A 502 -9.98 14.96 -6.34
N ASP A 503 -10.70 14.78 -7.44
CA ASP A 503 -10.64 13.55 -8.24
C ASP A 503 -9.57 13.60 -9.35
N LEU A 504 -9.35 12.46 -9.99
CA LEU A 504 -8.39 12.26 -11.10
C LEU A 504 -8.85 12.85 -12.45
N MET A 505 -9.70 13.88 -12.49
CA MET A 505 -10.00 14.60 -13.73
C MET A 505 -8.98 15.71 -14.02
N ILE A 506 -9.02 16.30 -15.22
CA ILE A 506 -8.10 17.35 -15.68
C ILE A 506 -8.90 18.57 -16.19
N PRO A 507 -8.94 19.68 -15.44
CA PRO A 507 -8.54 19.80 -14.02
C PRO A 507 -9.42 18.94 -13.11
N GLY A 508 -8.89 18.53 -11.96
CA GLY A 508 -9.59 17.68 -10.99
C GLY A 508 -10.82 18.37 -10.40
N ASN A 509 -11.91 17.62 -10.23
CA ASN A 509 -13.14 18.12 -9.61
C ASN A 509 -12.92 18.36 -8.12
N GLU A 510 -13.30 19.53 -7.63
CA GLU A 510 -13.04 20.00 -6.27
C GLU A 510 -14.28 19.85 -5.37
N MET A 511 -14.08 19.85 -4.05
CA MET A 511 -15.17 20.10 -3.11
C MET A 511 -15.56 21.59 -3.11
N VAL A 512 -16.86 21.88 -2.91
CA VAL A 512 -17.40 23.25 -2.96
C VAL A 512 -17.12 24.07 -1.68
N GLU A 513 -17.17 23.42 -0.52
CA GLU A 513 -16.89 24.00 0.80
C GLU A 513 -16.15 22.94 1.67
N ASP A 514 -15.38 23.38 2.66
CA ASP A 514 -14.65 22.49 3.58
C ASP A 514 -15.65 21.59 4.32
N TYR A 515 -15.46 20.26 4.27
CA TYR A 515 -16.30 19.34 5.02
C TYR A 515 -15.74 19.19 6.43
N VAL A 516 -16.50 19.66 7.42
CA VAL A 516 -16.05 19.75 8.82
C VAL A 516 -16.99 18.96 9.73
N TRP A 517 -16.43 18.04 10.53
CA TRP A 517 -17.15 17.29 11.54
C TRP A 517 -16.47 17.38 12.91
N ILE A 518 -17.24 17.08 13.96
CA ILE A 518 -16.74 17.00 15.33
C ILE A 518 -17.11 15.67 15.96
N PHE A 519 -16.23 15.17 16.81
CA PHE A 519 -16.40 13.93 17.56
C PHE A 519 -15.75 14.05 18.94
N THR A 520 -16.24 13.31 19.93
CA THR A 520 -15.71 13.37 21.31
C THR A 520 -15.19 12.00 21.72
N THR A 521 -13.91 11.94 22.07
CA THR A 521 -13.31 10.74 22.66
C THR A 521 -13.84 10.51 24.07
N GLU A 522 -13.99 9.27 24.50
CA GLU A 522 -14.18 8.91 25.91
C GLU A 522 -13.09 7.93 26.36
N PRO A 523 -12.91 7.71 27.68
CA PRO A 523 -12.02 6.66 28.16
C PRO A 523 -12.45 5.30 27.58
N PRO A 524 -11.51 4.40 27.23
CA PRO A 524 -11.84 3.14 26.58
C PRO A 524 -12.73 2.27 27.47
N THR A 525 -14.00 2.11 27.06
CA THR A 525 -14.97 1.19 27.68
C THR A 525 -15.09 -0.09 26.84
N GLU A 526 -16.05 -0.96 27.14
CA GLU A 526 -16.39 -2.10 26.27
C GLU A 526 -16.81 -1.67 24.85
N SER A 527 -17.07 -0.38 24.59
CA SER A 527 -17.28 0.18 23.26
C SER A 527 -16.01 0.25 22.39
N CYS A 528 -14.82 0.11 22.98
CA CYS A 528 -13.53 0.32 22.32
C CYS A 528 -12.76 -0.99 22.10
N LEU A 529 -13.41 -1.90 21.40
CA LEU A 529 -12.82 -3.14 20.92
C LEU A 529 -12.36 -2.96 19.48
N GLU A 530 -11.06 -3.08 19.25
CA GLU A 530 -10.52 -3.28 17.92
C GLU A 530 -10.86 -4.70 17.42
N PRO A 531 -11.09 -4.92 16.11
CA PRO A 531 -11.25 -6.27 15.56
C PRO A 531 -10.02 -7.15 15.85
N ALA A 532 -10.21 -8.44 16.11
CA ALA A 532 -9.09 -9.35 16.31
C ALA A 532 -8.39 -9.62 14.97
N ASN A 533 -7.21 -9.02 14.79
CA ASN A 533 -6.38 -9.14 13.58
C ASN A 533 -6.11 -10.62 13.23
N LEU A 534 -6.57 -11.05 12.05
CA LEU A 534 -6.52 -12.44 11.58
C LEU A 534 -5.28 -12.78 10.75
N ARG A 535 -4.57 -11.77 10.22
CA ARG A 535 -3.33 -11.94 9.44
C ARG A 535 -3.47 -13.06 8.38
N THR A 536 -2.60 -14.08 8.39
CA THR A 536 -2.60 -15.11 7.35
C THR A 536 -3.79 -16.07 7.37
N VAL A 537 -4.66 -16.07 8.41
CA VAL A 537 -5.91 -16.85 8.41
C VAL A 537 -7.12 -16.07 7.88
N GLU A 538 -6.97 -14.78 7.59
CA GLU A 538 -8.01 -13.90 7.04
C GLU A 538 -8.71 -14.43 5.76
N PRO A 539 -8.02 -14.96 4.73
CA PRO A 539 -8.72 -15.48 3.55
C PRO A 539 -9.46 -16.82 3.81
N PHE A 540 -9.30 -17.46 4.97
CA PHE A 540 -9.81 -18.80 5.22
C PHE A 540 -11.28 -18.81 5.68
N GLY A 541 -12.16 -19.36 4.86
CA GLY A 541 -13.54 -19.66 5.25
C GLY A 541 -13.64 -20.83 6.23
N SER A 542 -12.71 -21.79 6.17
CA SER A 542 -12.66 -22.90 7.13
C SER A 542 -11.25 -23.42 7.41
N PHE A 543 -10.96 -23.71 8.68
CA PHE A 543 -9.69 -24.28 9.11
C PHE A 543 -9.88 -25.47 10.07
N GLY A 544 -9.30 -26.63 9.76
CA GLY A 544 -9.54 -27.92 10.44
C GLY A 544 -8.40 -28.41 11.34
N GLY A 545 -7.69 -27.51 12.02
CA GLY A 545 -6.64 -27.83 13.00
C GLY A 545 -5.67 -28.91 12.54
N ILE A 546 -5.46 -29.92 13.40
CA ILE A 546 -4.70 -31.15 13.14
C ILE A 546 -5.54 -32.34 12.65
N SER A 547 -6.85 -32.16 12.42
CA SER A 547 -7.79 -33.29 12.17
C SER A 547 -8.52 -33.22 10.82
N GLY A 548 -8.25 -32.20 10.01
CA GLY A 548 -8.87 -32.01 8.69
C GLY A 548 -10.31 -31.52 8.73
N ILE A 549 -10.99 -31.59 7.58
CA ILE A 549 -12.33 -31.04 7.38
C ILE A 549 -13.19 -32.06 6.64
N THR A 550 -14.41 -32.29 7.13
CA THR A 550 -15.33 -33.29 6.58
C THR A 550 -16.64 -32.66 6.11
N ASN A 551 -16.87 -32.68 4.81
CA ASN A 551 -18.17 -32.37 4.22
C ASN A 551 -19.00 -33.66 3.99
N GLN A 552 -20.31 -33.58 4.23
CA GLN A 552 -21.28 -34.63 3.91
C GLN A 552 -22.49 -34.13 3.10
N GLY A 553 -22.37 -32.98 2.43
CA GLY A 553 -23.42 -32.38 1.61
C GLY A 553 -23.02 -32.10 0.16
N LEU A 554 -24.01 -31.97 -0.72
CA LEU A 554 -23.86 -31.66 -2.15
C LEU A 554 -24.05 -30.16 -2.46
N LEU A 555 -24.51 -29.37 -1.49
CA LEU A 555 -24.76 -27.93 -1.60
C LEU A 555 -23.77 -27.12 -0.73
N THR A 556 -22.67 -27.74 -0.33
CA THR A 556 -21.61 -27.09 0.46
C THR A 556 -20.72 -26.27 -0.48
N VAL A 557 -20.54 -24.98 -0.19
CA VAL A 557 -19.71 -24.06 -0.97
C VAL A 557 -18.89 -23.19 -0.01
N ILE A 558 -17.58 -23.14 -0.20
CA ILE A 558 -16.68 -22.24 0.52
C ILE A 558 -16.25 -21.12 -0.42
N ASN A 559 -16.74 -19.90 -0.19
CA ASN A 559 -16.30 -18.67 -0.86
C ASN A 559 -15.16 -18.06 -0.05
N GLY A 560 -13.96 -18.62 -0.25
CA GLY A 560 -12.74 -18.35 0.49
C GLY A 560 -11.79 -19.55 0.46
N ASP A 561 -10.65 -19.42 1.11
CA ASP A 561 -9.65 -20.49 1.24
C ASP A 561 -10.03 -21.51 2.33
N LEU A 562 -9.43 -22.71 2.29
CA LEU A 562 -9.69 -23.81 3.21
C LEU A 562 -8.36 -24.45 3.67
N GLY A 563 -8.24 -24.78 4.96
CA GLY A 563 -6.94 -25.13 5.55
C GLY A 563 -6.94 -26.24 6.61
N THR A 564 -5.80 -26.93 6.75
CA THR A 564 -5.46 -27.77 7.90
C THR A 564 -3.96 -28.05 7.91
N ILE A 565 -3.37 -28.26 9.09
CA ILE A 565 -2.00 -28.79 9.20
C ILE A 565 -1.96 -30.32 9.18
N ALA A 566 -3.07 -30.97 8.84
CA ALA A 566 -3.14 -32.40 8.55
C ALA A 566 -2.85 -32.71 7.07
N ALA A 567 -2.55 -33.98 6.79
CA ALA A 567 -2.41 -34.48 5.42
C ALA A 567 -3.69 -34.28 4.60
N SER A 568 -3.57 -34.04 3.29
CA SER A 568 -4.71 -33.86 2.37
C SER A 568 -5.79 -34.94 2.45
N THR A 569 -5.41 -36.15 2.86
CA THR A 569 -6.33 -37.30 3.04
C THR A 569 -7.30 -37.16 4.22
N LEU A 570 -7.13 -36.17 5.10
CA LEU A 570 -8.11 -35.81 6.13
C LEU A 570 -9.05 -34.67 5.71
N ILE A 571 -8.88 -34.10 4.52
CA ILE A 571 -9.96 -33.35 3.85
C ILE A 571 -10.84 -34.38 3.13
N THR A 572 -12.15 -34.33 3.38
CA THR A 572 -13.11 -35.24 2.73
C THR A 572 -14.36 -34.49 2.25
N GLY A 573 -14.81 -34.83 1.04
CA GLY A 573 -16.00 -34.23 0.43
C GLY A 573 -15.78 -32.86 -0.21
N PHE A 574 -14.60 -32.58 -0.78
CA PHE A 574 -14.35 -31.30 -1.45
C PHE A 574 -13.71 -31.44 -2.84
N VAL A 575 -14.03 -30.49 -3.71
CA VAL A 575 -13.32 -30.17 -4.96
C VAL A 575 -12.96 -28.69 -4.98
N SER A 576 -11.71 -28.36 -5.33
CA SER A 576 -11.27 -26.99 -5.62
C SER A 576 -11.30 -26.74 -7.13
N GLU A 577 -10.44 -27.45 -7.86
CA GLU A 577 -10.26 -27.35 -9.31
C GLU A 577 -10.47 -28.70 -10.02
N PRO A 578 -10.65 -28.73 -11.36
CA PRO A 578 -10.91 -29.96 -12.11
C PRO A 578 -9.81 -31.03 -11.96
N GLY A 579 -10.10 -32.06 -11.14
CA GLY A 579 -9.18 -33.15 -10.80
C GLY A 579 -8.57 -33.07 -9.40
N CYS A 580 -8.81 -31.99 -8.65
CA CYS A 580 -8.37 -31.82 -7.26
C CYS A 580 -9.48 -32.31 -6.31
N GLU A 581 -9.63 -33.63 -6.25
CA GLU A 581 -10.69 -34.32 -5.51
C GLU A 581 -10.20 -34.79 -4.13
N TYR A 582 -10.82 -34.29 -3.07
CA TYR A 582 -10.49 -34.64 -1.69
C TYR A 582 -11.52 -35.63 -1.14
N THR A 583 -11.29 -36.93 -1.38
CA THR A 583 -12.10 -38.06 -0.90
C THR A 583 -13.62 -37.85 -1.10
N ILE A 584 -14.04 -37.69 -2.36
CA ILE A 584 -15.44 -37.40 -2.72
C ILE A 584 -16.27 -38.67 -2.96
N THR A 585 -17.59 -38.51 -2.85
CA THR A 585 -18.62 -39.46 -3.26
C THR A 585 -19.80 -38.70 -3.87
N THR A 586 -20.71 -39.41 -4.54
CA THR A 586 -21.94 -38.84 -5.14
C THR A 586 -22.95 -38.29 -4.11
N LEU A 587 -22.57 -38.14 -2.83
CA LEU A 587 -23.39 -37.62 -1.74
C LEU A 587 -22.69 -36.49 -0.95
N ASN A 588 -21.42 -36.19 -1.22
CA ASN A 588 -20.66 -35.18 -0.46
C ASN A 588 -19.67 -34.36 -1.31
N GLU A 589 -19.96 -34.13 -2.59
CA GLU A 589 -19.15 -33.30 -3.47
C GLU A 589 -19.45 -31.80 -3.21
N GLY A 590 -18.70 -31.18 -2.29
CA GLY A 590 -18.76 -29.75 -1.99
C GLY A 590 -17.68 -28.95 -2.74
N LYS A 591 -17.95 -27.67 -3.03
CA LYS A 591 -17.01 -26.82 -3.80
C LYS A 591 -16.23 -25.86 -2.90
N VAL A 592 -14.96 -25.64 -3.20
CA VAL A 592 -14.16 -24.52 -2.71
C VAL A 592 -13.90 -23.55 -3.87
N ASN A 593 -14.12 -22.25 -3.65
CA ASN A 593 -13.89 -21.16 -4.62
C ASN A 593 -12.60 -20.38 -4.33
N GLY A 594 -11.81 -20.82 -3.35
CA GLY A 594 -10.42 -20.46 -3.11
C GLY A 594 -9.49 -21.68 -3.18
N LYS A 595 -8.32 -21.58 -2.55
CA LYS A 595 -7.29 -22.62 -2.47
C LYS A 595 -7.46 -23.53 -1.25
N ILE A 596 -6.83 -24.71 -1.30
CA ILE A 596 -6.85 -25.71 -0.22
C ILE A 596 -5.42 -25.98 0.27
N TYR A 597 -5.10 -25.54 1.48
CA TYR A 597 -3.77 -25.68 2.08
C TYR A 597 -3.73 -26.84 3.08
N THR A 598 -2.83 -27.78 2.84
CA THR A 598 -2.77 -29.09 3.49
C THR A 598 -1.31 -29.53 3.62
N ALA A 599 -1.04 -30.42 4.57
CA ALA A 599 0.22 -31.14 4.64
C ALA A 599 0.29 -32.26 3.58
N PRO A 600 1.49 -32.76 3.23
CA PRO A 600 1.64 -33.85 2.27
C PRO A 600 0.94 -35.16 2.64
N PRO A 601 0.58 -36.01 1.66
CA PRO A 601 0.84 -35.88 0.22
C PRO A 601 -0.22 -35.05 -0.53
N PRO A 602 -0.03 -34.76 -1.83
CA PRO A 602 -1.07 -34.24 -2.70
C PRO A 602 -2.34 -35.12 -2.72
N PRO A 603 -3.54 -34.54 -2.91
CA PRO A 603 -4.80 -35.27 -2.87
C PRO A 603 -4.96 -36.25 -4.04
N THR A 604 -4.53 -35.83 -5.23
CA THR A 604 -4.58 -36.63 -6.46
C THR A 604 -3.29 -36.44 -7.27
N VAL A 605 -3.05 -37.33 -8.23
CA VAL A 605 -1.93 -37.20 -9.18
C VAL A 605 -2.12 -36.06 -10.21
N ALA A 606 -3.30 -35.45 -10.25
CA ALA A 606 -3.60 -34.33 -11.14
C ALA A 606 -3.23 -32.97 -10.52
N CYS A 607 -3.12 -32.90 -9.19
CA CYS A 607 -2.95 -31.65 -8.44
C CYS A 607 -1.68 -31.69 -7.56
N PRO A 608 -0.48 -31.80 -8.15
CA PRO A 608 0.79 -31.94 -7.42
C PRO A 608 1.24 -30.67 -6.68
N GLN A 609 0.57 -29.54 -6.89
CA GLN A 609 0.81 -28.27 -6.18
C GLN A 609 0.14 -28.23 -4.79
N ASP A 610 -0.94 -28.98 -4.60
CA ASP A 610 -1.65 -29.11 -3.32
C ASP A 610 -0.97 -30.19 -2.46
N GLY A 611 -1.08 -30.12 -1.13
CA GLY A 611 -0.46 -31.13 -0.25
C GLY A 611 1.06 -31.18 -0.38
N THR A 612 1.71 -30.02 -0.34
CA THR A 612 3.16 -29.85 -0.41
C THR A 612 3.70 -29.22 0.89
N ALA A 613 5.02 -29.26 1.09
CA ALA A 613 5.64 -28.58 2.24
C ALA A 613 5.42 -27.05 2.23
N VAL A 614 5.11 -26.45 1.07
CA VAL A 614 4.77 -25.02 0.95
C VAL A 614 3.34 -24.77 1.43
N THR A 615 2.37 -25.60 1.02
CA THR A 615 0.99 -25.48 1.53
C THR A 615 0.91 -25.85 3.02
N GLU A 616 1.76 -26.75 3.50
CA GLU A 616 1.93 -27.07 4.92
C GLU A 616 2.43 -25.85 5.71
N ALA A 617 3.46 -25.15 5.24
CA ALA A 617 3.99 -23.96 5.89
C ALA A 617 2.94 -22.83 5.99
N ILE A 618 2.19 -22.58 4.90
CA ILE A 618 1.09 -21.60 4.89
C ILE A 618 0.01 -22.00 5.90
N ALA A 619 -0.40 -23.26 5.94
CA ALA A 619 -1.38 -23.75 6.91
C ALA A 619 -0.88 -23.68 8.36
N ILE A 620 0.43 -23.88 8.61
CA ILE A 620 1.04 -23.72 9.93
C ILE A 620 0.96 -22.27 10.40
N GLN A 621 1.30 -21.31 9.53
CA GLN A 621 1.24 -19.89 9.87
C GLN A 621 -0.21 -19.42 10.10
N ALA A 622 -1.15 -19.81 9.22
CA ALA A 622 -2.57 -19.53 9.40
C ALA A 622 -3.12 -20.11 10.73
N ARG A 623 -2.68 -21.32 11.13
CA ARG A 623 -3.05 -21.89 12.43
C ARG A 623 -2.46 -21.10 13.62
N LEU A 624 -1.24 -20.57 13.48
CA LEU A 624 -0.60 -19.75 14.52
C LEU A 624 -1.27 -18.37 14.66
N ASP A 625 -1.64 -17.73 13.55
CA ASP A 625 -2.36 -16.45 13.59
C ASP A 625 -3.80 -16.64 14.10
N ALA A 626 -4.48 -17.75 13.75
CA ALA A 626 -5.76 -18.12 14.36
C ALA A 626 -5.66 -18.37 15.87
N GLU A 627 -4.54 -18.96 16.34
CA GLU A 627 -4.25 -19.17 17.77
C GLU A 627 -3.95 -17.84 18.48
N ALA A 628 -3.24 -16.91 17.84
CA ALA A 628 -3.01 -15.56 18.34
C ALA A 628 -4.32 -14.75 18.46
N ALA A 629 -5.18 -14.78 17.43
CA ALA A 629 -6.49 -14.14 17.45
C ALA A 629 -7.42 -14.77 18.51
N TYR A 630 -7.41 -16.10 18.66
CA TYR A 630 -8.14 -16.76 19.74
C TYR A 630 -7.67 -16.27 21.12
N LEU A 631 -6.34 -16.15 21.33
CA LEU A 631 -5.76 -15.72 22.58
C LEU A 631 -6.08 -14.25 22.91
N SER A 632 -6.00 -13.34 21.95
CA SER A 632 -6.35 -11.92 22.18
C SER A 632 -7.81 -11.75 22.60
N LEU A 633 -8.72 -12.55 22.04
CA LEU A 633 -10.14 -12.55 22.37
C LEU A 633 -10.49 -13.15 23.75
N THR A 634 -9.56 -13.81 24.46
CA THR A 634 -9.89 -14.48 25.74
C THR A 634 -10.15 -13.50 26.89
N PRO A 635 -10.92 -13.89 27.94
CA PRO A 635 -11.13 -13.08 29.14
C PRO A 635 -9.86 -12.67 29.92
N ALA A 636 -8.70 -13.22 29.58
CA ALA A 636 -7.40 -12.83 30.16
C ALA A 636 -6.81 -11.57 29.50
N ASN A 637 -7.11 -11.34 28.22
CA ASN A 637 -6.61 -10.23 27.42
C ASN A 637 -7.71 -9.19 27.13
N MET A 638 -8.97 -9.63 27.02
CA MET A 638 -10.18 -8.79 26.94
C MET A 638 -11.11 -9.07 28.14
N PRO A 639 -10.79 -8.56 29.34
CA PRO A 639 -11.64 -8.73 30.53
C PRO A 639 -12.83 -7.73 30.54
N GLY A 640 -13.98 -8.16 31.08
CA GLY A 640 -15.11 -7.27 31.39
C GLY A 640 -16.49 -7.88 31.14
N GLY A 641 -16.58 -8.74 30.12
CA GLY A 641 -17.79 -8.99 29.36
C GLY A 641 -19.06 -9.39 30.10
N GLN A 642 -20.18 -8.94 29.51
CA GLN A 642 -21.52 -9.07 30.07
C GLN A 642 -22.11 -10.46 29.82
N ASN A 643 -23.03 -10.92 30.69
CA ASN A 643 -23.74 -12.20 30.54
C ASN A 643 -25.24 -11.97 30.29
N PRO A 644 -25.66 -11.54 29.09
CA PRO A 644 -27.05 -11.26 28.77
C PRO A 644 -27.85 -12.56 28.58
N GLY A 645 -29.16 -12.49 28.82
CA GLY A 645 -30.11 -13.58 28.55
C GLY A 645 -29.98 -14.85 29.42
N ASN A 646 -29.07 -14.87 30.40
CA ASN A 646 -28.65 -16.07 31.14
C ASN A 646 -28.21 -17.18 30.16
N GLU A 647 -27.12 -16.93 29.45
CA GLU A 647 -26.46 -17.86 28.52
C GLU A 647 -27.27 -18.31 27.28
N ASN A 648 -28.50 -17.81 27.09
CA ASN A 648 -29.21 -17.85 25.82
C ASN A 648 -29.38 -16.44 25.22
N LEU A 649 -28.75 -16.22 24.08
CA LEU A 649 -28.75 -14.96 23.34
C LEU A 649 -29.94 -14.83 22.36
N GLY A 650 -30.78 -15.86 22.23
CA GLY A 650 -31.93 -15.85 21.32
C GLY A 650 -33.04 -14.88 21.77
N ASN A 651 -33.62 -14.16 20.81
CA ASN A 651 -34.54 -13.01 20.99
C ASN A 651 -33.91 -11.76 21.64
N LEU A 652 -32.58 -11.66 21.71
CA LEU A 652 -31.92 -10.44 22.20
C LEU A 652 -31.56 -9.47 21.07
N THR A 653 -31.42 -8.20 21.44
CA THR A 653 -30.72 -7.19 20.64
C THR A 653 -29.53 -6.71 21.47
N LEU A 654 -28.31 -6.85 20.94
CA LEU A 654 -27.07 -6.51 21.63
C LEU A 654 -26.36 -5.37 20.91
N ALA A 655 -25.97 -4.35 21.69
CA ALA A 655 -25.05 -3.29 21.26
C ALA A 655 -23.62 -3.85 21.11
N PRO A 656 -22.64 -3.08 20.60
CA PRO A 656 -21.25 -3.52 20.50
C PRO A 656 -20.64 -3.80 21.89
N GLY A 657 -19.69 -4.73 21.99
CA GLY A 657 -19.00 -5.02 23.25
C GLY A 657 -18.58 -6.47 23.51
N ILE A 658 -18.04 -6.70 24.71
CA ILE A 658 -17.60 -8.01 25.20
C ILE A 658 -18.78 -8.73 25.88
N TYR A 659 -18.95 -10.01 25.58
CA TYR A 659 -19.96 -10.87 26.16
C TYR A 659 -19.31 -12.16 26.69
N THR A 660 -19.45 -12.47 27.98
CA THR A 660 -18.76 -13.60 28.64
C THR A 660 -19.76 -14.55 29.32
N ALA A 661 -19.81 -15.80 28.87
CA ALA A 661 -20.70 -16.81 29.43
C ALA A 661 -20.24 -17.26 30.83
N GLN A 662 -20.99 -16.92 31.89
CA GLN A 662 -20.58 -17.23 33.27
C GLN A 662 -20.69 -18.72 33.61
N SER A 663 -21.67 -19.43 33.03
CA SER A 663 -21.72 -20.90 33.08
C SER A 663 -20.64 -21.59 32.21
N GLY A 664 -19.98 -20.83 31.34
CA GLY A 664 -18.95 -21.29 30.41
C GLY A 664 -19.44 -21.66 29.01
N ALA A 665 -20.73 -21.58 28.70
CA ALA A 665 -21.29 -21.86 27.36
C ALA A 665 -22.30 -20.78 26.93
N PHE A 666 -22.38 -20.49 25.63
CA PHE A 666 -23.46 -19.68 25.05
C PHE A 666 -24.36 -20.50 24.12
N SER A 667 -25.61 -20.09 24.03
CA SER A 667 -26.61 -20.65 23.12
C SER A 667 -27.38 -19.55 22.39
N ILE A 668 -27.92 -19.87 21.21
CA ILE A 668 -28.91 -19.06 20.48
C ILE A 668 -30.08 -19.98 20.17
N GLN A 669 -31.13 -19.92 21.00
CA GLN A 669 -32.28 -20.83 20.95
C GLN A 669 -33.61 -20.13 21.22
N GLY A 670 -34.64 -20.52 20.47
CA GLY A 670 -36.02 -20.01 20.65
C GLY A 670 -36.30 -18.66 19.99
N GLY A 671 -35.36 -18.10 19.25
CA GLY A 671 -35.49 -16.89 18.43
C GLY A 671 -34.12 -16.35 18.00
N ASP A 672 -34.08 -15.57 16.93
CA ASP A 672 -32.85 -15.01 16.36
C ASP A 672 -32.14 -14.05 17.33
N LEU A 673 -30.84 -13.89 17.19
CA LEU A 673 -30.04 -12.85 17.85
C LEU A 673 -29.90 -11.65 16.91
N THR A 674 -30.13 -10.43 17.39
CA THR A 674 -29.85 -9.20 16.65
C THR A 674 -28.63 -8.48 17.23
N LEU A 675 -27.71 -8.06 16.37
CA LEU A 675 -26.56 -7.23 16.70
C LEU A 675 -26.75 -5.84 16.08
N ASP A 676 -26.73 -4.81 16.92
CA ASP A 676 -27.07 -3.43 16.56
C ASP A 676 -25.84 -2.53 16.74
N ALA A 677 -25.27 -2.07 15.62
CA ALA A 677 -24.12 -1.16 15.59
C ALA A 677 -24.44 0.26 16.06
N GLN A 678 -25.72 0.62 16.18
CA GLN A 678 -26.19 1.95 16.57
C GLN A 678 -25.67 3.11 15.67
N GLY A 679 -25.17 2.80 14.47
CA GLY A 679 -24.57 3.72 13.50
C GLY A 679 -23.10 3.41 13.18
N ASN A 680 -22.33 2.89 14.15
CA ASN A 680 -20.88 2.67 14.03
C ASN A 680 -20.56 1.47 13.12
N GLN A 681 -19.96 1.70 11.96
CA GLN A 681 -19.63 0.61 11.03
C GLN A 681 -18.43 -0.24 11.50
N ASN A 682 -17.59 0.33 12.35
CA ASN A 682 -16.47 -0.33 13.03
C ASN A 682 -16.89 -0.99 14.35
N ALA A 683 -18.19 -1.09 14.65
CA ALA A 683 -18.71 -1.77 15.82
C ALA A 683 -18.25 -3.24 15.90
N VAL A 684 -17.66 -3.63 17.04
CA VAL A 684 -17.13 -4.98 17.30
C VAL A 684 -17.92 -5.72 18.37
N TRP A 685 -18.05 -7.02 18.20
CA TRP A 685 -18.65 -7.96 19.15
C TRP A 685 -17.68 -9.09 19.48
N VAL A 686 -17.43 -9.33 20.77
CA VAL A 686 -16.55 -10.42 21.24
C VAL A 686 -17.32 -11.34 22.19
N PHE A 687 -17.73 -12.50 21.69
CA PHE A 687 -18.40 -13.54 22.48
C PHE A 687 -17.41 -14.56 23.01
N GLN A 688 -17.20 -14.57 24.32
CA GLN A 688 -16.28 -15.41 25.07
C GLN A 688 -17.03 -16.53 25.80
N MET A 689 -16.60 -17.78 25.59
CA MET A 689 -17.12 -18.91 26.34
C MET A 689 -16.04 -19.95 26.61
N ALA A 690 -15.96 -20.44 27.86
CA ALA A 690 -14.95 -21.41 28.29
C ALA A 690 -15.15 -22.82 27.71
N THR A 691 -16.32 -23.10 27.13
CA THR A 691 -16.70 -24.38 26.52
C THR A 691 -17.44 -24.15 25.19
N THR A 692 -18.73 -24.47 25.09
CA THR A 692 -19.43 -24.63 23.81
C THR A 692 -20.23 -23.40 23.35
N LEU A 693 -20.40 -23.29 22.04
CA LEU A 693 -21.41 -22.47 21.37
C LEU A 693 -22.48 -23.37 20.76
N THR A 694 -23.77 -23.10 21.00
CA THR A 694 -24.89 -23.87 20.40
C THR A 694 -25.93 -22.96 19.74
N VAL A 695 -25.95 -22.91 18.41
CA VAL A 695 -26.95 -22.17 17.62
C VAL A 695 -27.98 -23.17 17.07
N GLY A 696 -29.27 -22.90 17.28
CA GLY A 696 -30.35 -23.82 16.90
C GLY A 696 -30.76 -24.78 18.01
N GLY A 697 -32.01 -25.26 17.93
CA GLY A 697 -32.55 -26.27 18.83
C GLY A 697 -32.31 -27.72 18.35
N PRO A 698 -32.51 -28.73 19.20
CA PRO A 698 -32.38 -30.13 18.81
C PRO A 698 -33.62 -30.65 18.06
N GLY A 699 -33.41 -31.30 16.91
CA GLY A 699 -34.49 -31.95 16.16
C GLY A 699 -35.16 -31.02 15.16
N ALA A 700 -36.49 -30.86 15.24
CA ALA A 700 -37.27 -30.02 14.32
C ALA A 700 -37.52 -28.59 14.85
N ASP A 701 -36.87 -28.22 15.97
CA ASP A 701 -36.86 -26.86 16.47
C ASP A 701 -36.11 -25.96 15.49
N PHE A 702 -36.68 -24.80 15.19
CA PHE A 702 -36.27 -23.96 14.07
C PHE A 702 -34.77 -23.58 14.13
N PRO A 703 -34.07 -23.50 12.97
CA PRO A 703 -32.74 -22.91 12.92
C PRO A 703 -32.81 -21.44 13.35
N GLN A 704 -31.73 -20.94 13.93
CA GLN A 704 -31.63 -19.56 14.42
C GLN A 704 -30.55 -18.80 13.62
N SER A 705 -30.71 -17.50 13.54
CA SER A 705 -29.83 -16.61 12.77
C SER A 705 -29.25 -15.51 13.64
N VAL A 706 -28.15 -14.92 13.17
CA VAL A 706 -27.61 -13.65 13.67
C VAL A 706 -27.95 -12.57 12.65
N ILE A 707 -28.76 -11.61 13.08
CA ILE A 707 -29.26 -10.49 12.28
C ILE A 707 -28.40 -9.26 12.57
N LEU A 708 -27.95 -8.57 11.53
CA LEU A 708 -27.11 -7.37 11.65
C LEU A 708 -27.94 -6.14 11.26
N VAL A 709 -27.88 -5.07 12.08
CA VAL A 709 -28.59 -3.80 11.81
C VAL A 709 -27.70 -2.58 12.06
N ASN A 710 -28.13 -1.43 11.51
CA ASN A 710 -27.57 -0.10 11.78
C ASN A 710 -26.04 0.05 11.58
N GLY A 711 -25.48 -0.66 10.60
CA GLY A 711 -24.03 -0.63 10.27
C GLY A 711 -23.24 -1.87 10.69
N ALA A 712 -23.83 -2.82 11.42
CA ALA A 712 -23.11 -3.98 11.94
C ALA A 712 -22.55 -4.88 10.83
N GLN A 713 -21.25 -5.16 10.87
CA GLN A 713 -20.53 -5.91 9.83
C GLN A 713 -20.11 -7.31 10.29
N ALA A 714 -20.07 -8.27 9.35
CA ALA A 714 -19.70 -9.65 9.66
C ALA A 714 -18.23 -9.83 10.07
N LYS A 715 -17.31 -9.02 9.52
CA LYS A 715 -15.87 -9.04 9.86
C LYS A 715 -15.59 -8.74 11.34
N ASN A 716 -16.38 -7.84 11.94
CA ASN A 716 -16.18 -7.33 13.30
C ASN A 716 -16.81 -8.19 14.41
N ILE A 717 -17.30 -9.40 14.11
CA ILE A 717 -17.97 -10.28 15.08
C ILE A 717 -17.14 -11.52 15.32
N PHE A 718 -16.77 -11.77 16.58
CA PHE A 718 -15.86 -12.84 16.97
C PHE A 718 -16.48 -13.76 18.03
N TRP A 719 -16.33 -15.06 17.84
CA TRP A 719 -16.79 -16.10 18.77
C TRP A 719 -15.60 -16.93 19.24
N GLN A 720 -15.10 -16.62 20.44
CA GLN A 720 -14.03 -17.33 21.14
C GLN A 720 -14.64 -18.52 21.89
N VAL A 721 -14.44 -19.73 21.36
CA VAL A 721 -15.09 -20.97 21.82
C VAL A 721 -14.09 -21.92 22.46
N GLY A 722 -14.15 -22.03 23.79
CA GLY A 722 -13.19 -22.79 24.61
C GLY A 722 -13.20 -24.30 24.39
N SER A 723 -14.27 -24.87 23.84
CA SER A 723 -14.28 -26.23 23.28
C SER A 723 -14.85 -26.24 21.86
N ALA A 724 -16.10 -26.65 21.67
CA ALA A 724 -16.67 -26.92 20.35
C ALA A 724 -17.93 -26.08 20.04
N ALA A 725 -18.05 -25.65 18.79
CA ALA A 725 -19.22 -24.94 18.28
C ALA A 725 -20.14 -25.87 17.48
N THR A 726 -21.45 -25.80 17.72
CA THR A 726 -22.50 -26.50 16.96
C THR A 726 -23.47 -25.46 16.38
N ILE A 727 -23.55 -25.39 15.05
CA ILE A 727 -24.29 -24.35 14.32
C ILE A 727 -25.42 -24.99 13.49
N ASN A 728 -26.67 -24.67 13.86
CA ASN A 728 -27.91 -25.09 13.20
C ASN A 728 -27.91 -26.56 12.77
N ALA A 729 -27.81 -27.47 13.75
CA ALA A 729 -27.73 -28.91 13.53
C ALA A 729 -28.90 -29.51 12.69
N ALA A 730 -30.03 -28.82 12.58
CA ALA A 730 -31.20 -29.18 11.76
C ALA A 730 -31.17 -28.63 10.30
N GLY A 731 -30.13 -27.87 9.93
CA GLY A 731 -30.04 -27.16 8.66
C GLY A 731 -30.88 -25.87 8.60
N GLY A 732 -30.49 -24.93 7.72
CA GLY A 732 -31.10 -23.61 7.64
C GLY A 732 -30.47 -22.55 8.57
N GLY A 733 -30.95 -21.31 8.45
CA GLY A 733 -30.48 -20.16 9.24
C GLY A 733 -29.14 -19.57 8.78
N THR A 734 -28.85 -18.36 9.26
CA THR A 734 -27.64 -17.60 8.88
C THR A 734 -26.82 -17.23 10.11
N MET A 735 -25.63 -17.79 10.23
CA MET A 735 -24.62 -17.42 11.23
C MET A 735 -23.77 -16.27 10.72
N LYS A 736 -23.30 -15.40 11.64
CA LYS A 736 -22.43 -14.26 11.32
C LYS A 736 -21.16 -14.27 12.17
N GLY A 737 -20.04 -13.91 11.58
CA GLY A 737 -18.77 -13.68 12.29
C GLY A 737 -17.76 -14.82 12.25
N THR A 738 -16.57 -14.52 12.75
CA THR A 738 -15.41 -15.41 12.85
C THR A 738 -15.54 -16.30 14.09
N ILE A 739 -15.74 -17.60 13.90
CA ILE A 739 -15.78 -18.61 14.97
C ILE A 739 -14.39 -19.21 15.11
N ILE A 740 -13.81 -19.15 16.31
CA ILE A 740 -12.51 -19.78 16.63
C ILE A 740 -12.67 -20.74 17.80
N ALA A 741 -12.57 -22.04 17.54
CA ALA A 741 -12.91 -23.11 18.48
C ALA A 741 -11.74 -24.08 18.73
N GLN A 742 -11.44 -24.38 20.00
CA GLN A 742 -10.34 -25.32 20.33
C GLN A 742 -10.62 -26.76 19.88
N GLU A 743 -11.83 -27.27 20.14
CA GLU A 743 -12.20 -28.69 20.02
C GLU A 743 -13.18 -29.00 18.86
N GLY A 744 -13.47 -28.03 18.00
CA GLY A 744 -14.10 -28.27 16.69
C GLY A 744 -15.26 -27.34 16.34
N VAL A 745 -15.67 -27.35 15.07
CA VAL A 745 -16.88 -26.66 14.60
C VAL A 745 -17.72 -27.65 13.79
N SER A 746 -19.01 -27.78 14.11
CA SER A 746 -19.96 -28.64 13.40
C SER A 746 -21.14 -27.81 12.90
N ILE A 747 -21.33 -27.76 11.58
CA ILE A 747 -22.37 -26.96 10.92
C ILE A 747 -23.34 -27.89 10.19
N SER A 748 -24.63 -27.84 10.55
CA SER A 748 -25.64 -28.81 10.11
C SER A 748 -25.31 -30.26 10.54
N THR A 749 -26.17 -31.21 10.19
CA THR A 749 -25.93 -32.66 10.38
C THR A 749 -26.39 -33.47 9.17
N SER A 750 -25.90 -34.71 9.08
CA SER A 750 -26.06 -35.58 7.90
C SER A 750 -27.54 -35.83 7.56
N GLY A 751 -27.90 -35.63 6.29
CA GLY A 751 -29.27 -35.82 5.79
C GLY A 751 -30.16 -34.57 5.77
N ASN A 752 -29.74 -33.44 6.35
CA ASN A 752 -30.48 -32.18 6.22
C ASN A 752 -30.26 -31.56 4.83
N VAL A 753 -31.37 -31.10 4.21
CA VAL A 753 -31.37 -30.51 2.85
C VAL A 753 -31.41 -28.98 2.84
N ASN A 754 -31.69 -28.35 3.99
CA ASN A 754 -31.74 -26.90 4.14
C ASN A 754 -30.32 -26.35 4.31
N ILE A 755 -29.92 -25.42 3.45
CA ILE A 755 -28.59 -24.81 3.50
C ILE A 755 -28.42 -23.98 4.77
N VAL A 756 -27.33 -24.20 5.52
CA VAL A 756 -26.87 -23.26 6.55
C VAL A 756 -25.95 -22.24 5.89
N THR A 757 -26.16 -20.95 6.15
CA THR A 757 -25.24 -19.90 5.69
C THR A 757 -24.35 -19.45 6.85
N LEU A 758 -23.07 -19.23 6.59
CA LEU A 758 -22.11 -18.58 7.49
C LEU A 758 -21.46 -17.43 6.73
N ASP A 759 -21.81 -16.18 7.08
CA ASP A 759 -21.09 -15.01 6.58
C ASP A 759 -20.04 -14.66 7.65
N GLY A 760 -18.81 -15.09 7.42
CA GLY A 760 -17.79 -15.25 8.46
C GLY A 760 -16.87 -16.44 8.19
N ARG A 761 -16.26 -16.97 9.26
CA ARG A 761 -15.16 -17.94 9.18
C ARG A 761 -15.35 -19.07 10.21
N ALA A 762 -15.04 -20.32 9.85
CA ALA A 762 -15.17 -21.50 10.71
C ALA A 762 -13.81 -22.12 11.02
N LEU A 763 -13.14 -21.60 12.05
CA LEU A 763 -11.77 -21.95 12.41
C LEU A 763 -11.74 -22.89 13.62
N SER A 764 -11.08 -24.03 13.50
CA SER A 764 -10.72 -24.88 14.65
C SER A 764 -9.21 -25.06 14.76
N LEU A 765 -8.71 -24.92 15.99
CA LEU A 765 -7.27 -24.94 16.29
C LEU A 765 -6.75 -26.37 16.50
N GLY A 766 -7.45 -27.17 17.31
CA GLY A 766 -7.01 -28.51 17.75
C GLY A 766 -7.78 -29.68 17.16
N ALA A 767 -8.90 -29.45 16.46
CA ALA A 767 -9.80 -30.50 16.00
C ALA A 767 -10.33 -30.22 14.58
N SER A 768 -11.27 -31.06 14.13
CA SER A 768 -11.83 -30.99 12.77
C SER A 768 -12.99 -30.01 12.67
N VAL A 769 -13.22 -29.50 11.46
CA VAL A 769 -14.48 -28.84 11.09
C VAL A 769 -15.36 -29.83 10.30
N THR A 770 -16.66 -29.88 10.59
CA THR A 770 -17.61 -30.73 9.87
C THR A 770 -18.79 -29.91 9.35
N MET A 771 -19.22 -30.19 8.12
CA MET A 771 -20.23 -29.40 7.41
C MET A 771 -21.19 -30.27 6.59
N VAL A 772 -22.47 -29.87 6.49
CA VAL A 772 -23.47 -30.54 5.64
C VAL A 772 -24.38 -29.51 4.96
N ASN A 773 -24.19 -29.32 3.65
CA ASN A 773 -24.90 -28.32 2.85
C ASN A 773 -24.72 -26.90 3.42
N THR A 774 -23.46 -26.51 3.61
CA THR A 774 -23.10 -25.21 4.21
C THR A 774 -22.53 -24.26 3.17
N VAL A 775 -23.08 -23.05 3.05
CA VAL A 775 -22.45 -21.96 2.29
C VAL A 775 -21.68 -21.08 3.27
N VAL A 776 -20.36 -20.97 3.07
CA VAL A 776 -19.49 -20.07 3.83
C VAL A 776 -19.06 -18.92 2.93
N ASN A 777 -19.26 -17.70 3.38
CA ASN A 777 -18.85 -16.47 2.72
C ASN A 777 -17.83 -15.74 3.61
N VAL A 778 -16.56 -15.71 3.20
CA VAL A 778 -15.56 -14.89 3.87
C VAL A 778 -15.92 -13.40 3.64
N PRO A 779 -15.94 -12.56 4.69
CA PRO A 779 -16.12 -11.11 4.52
C PRO A 779 -15.01 -10.51 3.66
N ALA A 780 -15.35 -9.47 2.88
CA ALA A 780 -14.35 -8.50 2.46
C ALA A 780 -13.99 -7.62 3.68
N GLU A 781 -12.72 -7.26 3.80
CA GLU A 781 -12.22 -6.41 4.89
C GLU A 781 -12.42 -4.91 4.61
#